data_AF-A0A395RMH8-F1
#
_entry.id   AF-A0A395RMH8-F1
#
_cell.length_a   1.000
_cell.length_b   1.000
_cell.length_c   1.000
_cell.angle_alpha   90.00
_cell.angle_beta   90.00
_cell.angle_gamma   90.00
#
_symmetry.space_group_name_H-M   'P 1'
#
loop_
_entity.id
_entity.type
_entity.pdbx_description
1 polymer ?
#
loop_
_entity_poly.entity_id
_entity_poly.type
_entity_poly.pdbx_seq_one_letter_code
_entity_poly.pdbx_strand_id
1 'polypeptide(L)'
;MKLQSIFHALLLFGAGVALADTTRDVSGPHHVELDDPNVPIEIRNNYGGWVNPEDFLPMPQCIAQQDHSAWLNAMTRCTRHRCTKHFIFCTHYQWLTQLSCLSAEFSPATIDPYVEYCTRSVLAKAQLAQWIQHTTGRDWLIHVGDTIGLHNLAPRSLIQGYKAVSIAQKAPECLRKATSITKETFEYVMGSCGFTSTTFHIGNAARPWEYSTSQKSMTALSFDTAGYDLTGRHIPLGEYFDKECFCSHFATTQENEPCLDQLDLTKERLWLHAICGPSHLPENWKKSLRIFGKDYIPRYRWSQYLAIPNMPPNVTALSEQCQTEACNTDSEGFCQVEPAIDRSCICGKLDYSLCQGACQNFESRKQYVEWLLTLCDDVKDWHGLPKNWHEILVPQPVDMIPWDWNLHPEHPRRTNCGSYTETISAFVFVNLVTILAVYLGERLSRSSNNLESHSKGQAWALKGLILASVQLAGSCINVQIIQSTPGCEDVPVFQLLLLWCSLPRLGWLVIAPDRIHRPEANDLATACSGLYAEALLQTLNIYLMTTVVTYGLWNGFYFGVLPNTEVGYSAWLMYGGALLWLFVAGVIFIVTTRFLRPIFADKNFKTEDLSKCGSYGCTGTYSNSSVRDHLLRGPRTRSSQRSGYGTLPVVAGPSQPLSDSREPHTSLYVVLSLGLPALFLAQTLFWVGFIRVSGANFCPPSPETITGVWAVSSLAAVALKFIM
;
A
#
# COMPACT_ATOMS: atom_id res chain seq x y z
N MET A 1 38.69 7.82 -31.57
CA MET A 1 39.50 7.73 -30.34
C MET A 1 38.90 6.58 -29.54
N LYS A 2 39.46 5.36 -29.54
CA LYS A 2 40.62 4.88 -28.74
C LYS A 2 40.38 5.18 -27.25
N LEU A 3 40.41 4.25 -26.29
CA LEU A 3 41.12 2.97 -26.10
C LEU A 3 40.36 2.24 -24.96
N GLN A 4 39.91 0.99 -25.06
CA GLN A 4 40.63 -0.26 -24.72
C GLN A 4 41.60 -0.21 -23.54
N SER A 5 41.41 -1.20 -22.64
CA SER A 5 42.43 -1.93 -21.88
C SER A 5 42.83 -1.39 -20.49
N ILE A 6 42.65 -2.25 -19.48
CA ILE A 6 43.68 -2.77 -18.55
C ILE A 6 43.00 -3.19 -17.24
N PHE A 7 42.77 -4.49 -17.06
CA PHE A 7 43.02 -5.21 -15.80
C PHE A 7 43.21 -6.70 -16.13
N HIS A 8 44.30 -6.95 -16.83
CA HIS A 8 45.01 -8.22 -16.95
C HIS A 8 46.49 -7.86 -17.01
N ALA A 9 47.17 -7.92 -15.85
CA ALA A 9 48.61 -8.18 -15.72
C ALA A 9 49.04 -7.96 -14.26
N LEU A 10 49.16 -9.05 -13.51
CA LEU A 10 50.38 -9.32 -12.76
C LEU A 10 50.42 -10.82 -12.50
N LEU A 11 51.01 -11.50 -13.48
CA LEU A 11 51.53 -12.85 -13.41
C LEU A 11 53.06 -12.72 -13.28
N LEU A 12 53.65 -13.66 -12.54
CA LEU A 12 55.05 -14.15 -12.60
C LEU A 12 56.11 -13.50 -11.70
N PHE A 13 56.59 -14.29 -10.73
CA PHE A 13 57.91 -14.94 -10.71
C PHE A 13 57.76 -16.18 -9.79
N GLY A 14 57.87 -17.44 -10.25
CA GLY A 14 59.09 -18.18 -10.62
C GLY A 14 59.56 -19.00 -9.40
N ALA A 15 60.00 -20.27 -9.41
CA ALA A 15 60.33 -21.28 -10.42
C ALA A 15 60.48 -22.65 -9.69
N GLY A 16 60.30 -23.79 -10.38
CA GLY A 16 61.32 -24.86 -10.50
C GLY A 16 60.92 -26.16 -9.79
N VAL A 17 60.45 -27.21 -10.48
CA VAL A 17 61.17 -28.34 -11.12
C VAL A 17 62.02 -29.22 -10.16
N ALA A 18 61.56 -30.45 -9.91
CA ALA A 18 62.32 -31.73 -9.82
C ALA A 18 61.31 -32.87 -9.48
N LEU A 19 61.00 -33.83 -10.36
CA LEU A 19 61.73 -35.03 -10.83
C LEU A 19 61.45 -36.32 -10.02
N ALA A 20 60.86 -37.30 -10.72
CA ALA A 20 61.08 -38.76 -10.71
C ALA A 20 60.82 -39.62 -9.45
N ASP A 21 59.71 -40.37 -9.52
CA ASP A 21 59.62 -41.85 -9.58
C ASP A 21 60.77 -42.73 -9.01
N THR A 22 60.46 -43.56 -7.99
CA THR A 22 60.69 -45.03 -7.98
C THR A 22 60.12 -45.71 -6.70
N THR A 23 59.15 -46.61 -6.92
CA THR A 23 58.93 -47.95 -6.31
C THR A 23 58.99 -48.17 -4.78
N ARG A 24 57.87 -48.59 -4.16
CA ARG A 24 57.54 -49.98 -3.74
C ARG A 24 56.32 -50.04 -2.79
N ASP A 25 55.59 -51.15 -2.92
CA ASP A 25 54.38 -51.60 -2.21
C ASP A 25 54.33 -51.36 -0.69
N VAL A 26 53.10 -51.29 -0.14
CA VAL A 26 52.53 -52.26 0.82
C VAL A 26 51.12 -51.84 1.29
N SER A 27 50.12 -52.67 0.93
CA SER A 27 48.80 -52.92 1.56
C SER A 27 47.72 -51.80 1.72
N GLY A 28 46.52 -52.09 1.19
CA GLY A 28 45.26 -51.31 1.34
C GLY A 28 44.56 -51.47 2.72
N PRO A 29 43.22 -51.29 2.86
CA PRO A 29 42.17 -51.27 1.82
C PRO A 29 41.07 -50.17 1.96
N HIS A 30 40.11 -50.24 1.02
CA HIS A 30 38.81 -49.57 0.91
C HIS A 30 38.73 -48.30 0.07
N HIS A 31 38.66 -48.50 -1.25
CA HIS A 31 37.87 -47.64 -2.13
C HIS A 31 36.55 -48.32 -2.50
N VAL A 32 35.47 -47.58 -2.25
CA VAL A 32 34.14 -47.80 -2.80
C VAL A 32 34.22 -47.44 -4.28
N GLU A 33 34.01 -48.43 -5.14
CA GLU A 33 33.94 -48.27 -6.59
C GLU A 33 32.52 -47.80 -6.92
N LEU A 34 32.39 -46.57 -7.45
CA LEU A 34 31.16 -46.09 -8.05
C LEU A 34 31.06 -46.70 -9.45
N ASP A 35 30.05 -47.54 -9.65
CA ASP A 35 29.72 -48.09 -10.97
C ASP A 35 29.35 -46.98 -11.95
N ASP A 36 30.06 -46.95 -13.07
CA ASP A 36 29.84 -46.09 -14.24
C ASP A 36 28.68 -46.68 -15.08
N PRO A 37 27.61 -45.91 -15.37
CA PRO A 37 26.40 -46.42 -16.03
C PRO A 37 26.56 -46.76 -17.53
N ASN A 38 27.76 -46.63 -18.11
CA ASN A 38 28.04 -46.97 -19.51
C ASN A 38 28.85 -48.27 -19.71
N VAL A 39 29.08 -49.05 -18.65
CA VAL A 39 29.69 -50.38 -18.79
C VAL A 39 28.56 -51.38 -19.03
N PRO A 40 28.50 -52.09 -20.17
CA PRO A 40 27.60 -53.23 -20.32
C PRO A 40 27.84 -54.16 -19.14
N ILE A 41 26.81 -54.70 -18.52
CA ILE A 41 26.97 -55.81 -17.59
C ILE A 41 27.54 -56.96 -18.43
N GLU A 42 28.87 -57.01 -18.53
CA GLU A 42 29.56 -58.08 -19.19
C GLU A 42 29.23 -59.31 -18.37
N ILE A 43 28.44 -60.21 -18.97
CA ILE A 43 28.22 -61.56 -18.48
C ILE A 43 29.61 -62.09 -18.08
N ARG A 44 29.87 -62.09 -16.77
CA ARG A 44 31.23 -62.20 -16.24
C ARG A 44 31.90 -63.49 -16.68
N ASN A 45 31.10 -64.56 -16.84
CA ASN A 45 31.55 -65.84 -17.34
C ASN A 45 30.48 -66.49 -18.22
N ASN A 46 30.69 -66.50 -19.53
CA ASN A 46 29.84 -67.21 -20.49
C ASN A 46 30.45 -68.59 -20.83
N TYR A 47 29.82 -69.66 -20.33
CA TYR A 47 30.24 -71.05 -20.56
C TYR A 47 29.59 -71.66 -21.81
N GLY A 48 29.76 -71.00 -22.96
CA GLY A 48 29.21 -71.49 -24.25
C GLY A 48 27.69 -71.41 -24.34
N GLY A 49 27.12 -70.27 -23.94
CA GLY A 49 25.67 -70.01 -23.91
C GLY A 49 25.01 -70.26 -22.54
N TRP A 50 25.82 -70.58 -21.53
CA TRP A 50 25.39 -70.80 -20.14
C TRP A 50 25.99 -69.73 -19.24
N VAL A 51 25.16 -69.11 -18.41
CA VAL A 51 25.55 -67.99 -17.54
C VAL A 51 25.11 -68.26 -16.11
N ASN A 52 25.78 -67.66 -15.12
CA ASN A 52 25.33 -67.80 -13.75
C ASN A 52 24.04 -66.99 -13.56
N PRO A 53 23.07 -67.48 -12.76
CA PRO A 53 21.89 -66.71 -12.40
C PRO A 53 22.20 -65.31 -11.87
N GLU A 54 23.27 -65.18 -11.10
CA GLU A 54 23.72 -63.91 -10.52
C GLU A 54 24.23 -62.89 -11.54
N ASP A 55 24.53 -63.32 -12.78
CA ASP A 55 25.00 -62.43 -13.85
C ASP A 55 23.82 -61.78 -14.62
N PHE A 56 22.57 -62.14 -14.33
CA PHE A 56 21.39 -61.50 -14.94
C PHE A 56 21.03 -60.19 -14.25
N LEU A 57 20.48 -59.26 -15.04
CA LEU A 57 19.81 -58.06 -14.52
C LEU A 57 18.73 -58.43 -13.49
N PRO A 58 18.59 -57.65 -12.40
CA PRO A 58 17.52 -57.84 -11.44
C PRO A 58 16.12 -57.82 -12.06
N MET A 59 15.15 -58.35 -11.32
CA MET A 59 13.76 -58.38 -11.79
C MET A 59 13.23 -56.94 -11.98
N PRO A 60 12.54 -56.63 -13.10
CA PRO A 60 11.95 -55.30 -13.30
C PRO A 60 10.86 -54.99 -12.25
N GLN A 61 10.71 -53.72 -11.87
CA GLN A 61 9.76 -53.24 -10.85
C GLN A 61 8.33 -53.72 -11.14
N CYS A 62 7.86 -53.53 -12.37
CA CYS A 62 6.50 -53.84 -12.74
C CYS A 62 6.19 -55.34 -12.70
N ILE A 63 7.20 -56.21 -12.80
CA ILE A 63 7.05 -57.66 -12.62
C ILE A 63 7.01 -58.01 -11.14
N ALA A 64 7.89 -57.40 -10.34
CA ALA A 64 7.93 -57.61 -8.90
C ALA A 64 6.63 -57.19 -8.18
N GLN A 65 5.92 -56.21 -8.74
CA GLN A 65 4.63 -55.71 -8.26
C GLN A 65 3.42 -56.58 -8.66
N GLN A 66 3.63 -57.64 -9.44
CA GLN A 66 2.59 -58.56 -9.93
C GLN A 66 2.89 -60.02 -9.53
N ASP A 67 1.99 -60.94 -9.89
CA ASP A 67 2.25 -62.37 -9.77
C ASP A 67 3.37 -62.79 -10.73
N HIS A 68 4.56 -63.01 -10.19
CA HIS A 68 5.77 -63.38 -10.93
C HIS A 68 5.98 -64.90 -11.01
N SER A 69 4.99 -65.73 -10.67
CA SER A 69 5.11 -67.20 -10.71
C SER A 69 5.45 -67.74 -12.11
N ALA A 70 4.81 -67.22 -13.16
CA ALA A 70 5.11 -67.59 -14.54
C ALA A 70 6.53 -67.16 -14.95
N TRP A 71 6.97 -65.99 -14.51
CA TRP A 71 8.33 -65.48 -14.74
C TRP A 71 9.39 -66.38 -14.09
N LEU A 72 9.20 -66.76 -12.82
CA LEU A 72 10.11 -67.67 -12.13
C LEU A 72 10.12 -69.06 -12.76
N ASN A 73 8.98 -69.57 -13.20
CA ASN A 73 8.87 -70.86 -13.88
C ASN A 73 9.66 -70.86 -15.21
N ALA A 74 9.54 -69.79 -16.02
CA ALA A 74 10.29 -69.64 -17.26
C ALA A 74 11.81 -69.63 -17.00
N MET A 75 12.28 -68.87 -16.00
CA MET A 75 13.69 -68.88 -15.59
C MET A 75 14.13 -70.29 -15.15
N THR A 76 13.33 -70.94 -14.30
CA THR A 76 13.61 -72.27 -13.73
C THR A 76 13.82 -73.35 -14.79
N ARG A 77 12.97 -73.38 -15.83
CA ARG A 77 13.05 -74.38 -16.90
C ARG A 77 14.39 -74.36 -17.65
N CYS A 78 15.01 -73.18 -17.71
CA CYS A 78 16.27 -72.97 -18.40
C CYS A 78 17.50 -73.10 -17.52
N THR A 79 17.33 -73.30 -16.22
CA THR A 79 18.43 -73.46 -15.26
C THR A 79 18.73 -74.95 -15.02
N ARG A 80 20.01 -75.33 -15.12
CA ARG A 80 20.46 -76.71 -14.88
C ARG A 80 21.74 -76.74 -14.06
N HIS A 81 21.89 -77.81 -13.27
CA HIS A 81 23.13 -78.09 -12.56
C HIS A 81 24.17 -78.64 -13.54
N ARG A 82 25.21 -77.87 -13.82
CA ARG A 82 26.21 -78.14 -14.87
C ARG A 82 27.61 -78.17 -14.28
N CYS A 83 28.46 -78.97 -14.89
CA CYS A 83 29.87 -78.99 -14.55
C CYS A 83 30.62 -77.84 -15.24
N THR A 84 31.33 -77.01 -14.49
CA THR A 84 32.10 -75.88 -15.03
C THR A 84 33.60 -76.13 -15.12
N LYS A 85 34.15 -77.06 -14.34
CA LYS A 85 35.58 -77.39 -14.36
C LYS A 85 35.83 -78.89 -14.40
N HIS A 86 36.64 -79.33 -15.35
CA HIS A 86 37.07 -80.71 -15.51
C HIS A 86 38.59 -80.80 -15.31
N PHE A 87 39.03 -81.72 -14.46
CA PHE A 87 40.45 -82.07 -14.32
C PHE A 87 40.68 -83.54 -14.73
N ILE A 88 39.74 -84.45 -14.40
CA ILE A 88 39.61 -85.84 -14.90
C ILE A 88 38.13 -86.28 -14.78
N PHE A 89 37.53 -86.01 -13.62
CA PHE A 89 36.09 -86.01 -13.36
C PHE A 89 35.64 -84.56 -13.10
N CYS A 90 34.34 -84.31 -13.04
CA CYS A 90 33.82 -82.98 -12.73
C CYS A 90 34.20 -82.58 -11.31
N THR A 91 34.93 -81.46 -11.15
CA THR A 91 35.38 -80.97 -9.84
C THR A 91 34.56 -79.81 -9.32
N HIS A 92 33.77 -79.15 -10.18
CA HIS A 92 32.95 -78.01 -9.78
C HIS A 92 31.62 -78.04 -10.53
N TYR A 93 30.52 -78.06 -9.78
CA TYR A 93 29.17 -77.94 -10.30
C TYR A 93 28.55 -76.62 -9.88
N GLN A 94 27.87 -75.97 -10.82
CA GLN A 94 27.13 -74.74 -10.59
C GLN A 94 25.77 -74.84 -11.27
N TRP A 95 24.77 -74.16 -10.69
CA TRP A 95 23.51 -73.91 -11.38
C TRP A 95 23.75 -72.83 -12.41
N LEU A 96 23.58 -73.18 -13.69
CA LEU A 96 23.74 -72.26 -14.81
C LEU A 96 22.44 -72.18 -15.58
N THR A 97 22.18 -71.04 -16.20
CA THR A 97 20.99 -70.80 -17.02
C THR A 97 21.38 -70.65 -18.48
N GLN A 98 20.64 -71.32 -19.36
CA GLN A 98 20.93 -71.34 -20.79
C GLN A 98 20.23 -70.18 -21.51
N LEU A 99 21.01 -69.28 -22.14
CA LEU A 99 20.48 -68.10 -22.83
C LEU A 99 19.56 -68.46 -24.00
N SER A 100 19.89 -69.48 -24.79
CA SER A 100 19.06 -69.93 -25.91
C SER A 100 17.74 -70.57 -25.48
N CYS A 101 17.67 -71.09 -24.25
CA CYS A 101 16.43 -71.58 -23.67
C CYS A 101 15.59 -70.38 -23.20
N LEU A 102 16.21 -69.41 -22.53
CA LEU A 102 15.51 -68.22 -22.07
C LEU A 102 14.92 -67.43 -23.22
N SER A 103 15.63 -67.28 -24.34
CA SER A 103 15.11 -66.62 -25.53
C SER A 103 13.87 -67.30 -26.12
N ALA A 104 13.71 -68.62 -25.91
CA ALA A 104 12.53 -69.38 -26.32
C ALA A 104 11.41 -69.35 -25.26
N GLU A 105 11.73 -69.52 -23.97
CA GLU A 105 10.72 -69.54 -22.89
C GLU A 105 10.10 -68.16 -22.64
N PHE A 106 10.88 -67.07 -22.78
CA PHE A 106 10.35 -65.70 -22.72
C PHE A 106 9.65 -65.31 -24.03
N SER A 107 8.79 -66.16 -24.57
CA SER A 107 7.99 -65.88 -25.76
C SER A 107 7.00 -64.71 -25.53
N PRO A 108 6.39 -64.12 -26.58
CA PRO A 108 5.33 -63.12 -26.43
C PRO A 108 4.24 -63.55 -25.45
N ALA A 109 3.83 -64.83 -25.48
CA ALA A 109 2.79 -65.37 -24.61
C ALA A 109 3.16 -65.36 -23.11
N THR A 110 4.45 -65.43 -22.79
CA THR A 110 4.95 -65.36 -21.40
C THR A 110 4.97 -63.92 -20.89
N ILE A 111 5.20 -62.96 -21.79
CA ILE A 111 5.37 -61.54 -21.47
C ILE A 111 4.02 -60.81 -21.46
N ASP A 112 3.09 -61.20 -22.34
CA ASP A 112 1.77 -60.61 -22.53
C ASP A 112 1.01 -60.26 -21.24
N PRO A 113 0.93 -61.15 -20.22
CA PRO A 113 0.20 -60.85 -18.98
C PRO A 113 0.77 -59.65 -18.20
N TYR A 114 2.04 -59.31 -18.42
CA TYR A 114 2.73 -58.25 -17.69
C TYR A 114 2.73 -56.91 -18.43
N VAL A 115 2.55 -56.92 -19.75
CA VAL A 115 2.73 -55.72 -20.59
C VAL A 115 1.71 -54.66 -20.28
N GLU A 116 0.43 -55.02 -20.07
CA GLU A 116 -0.61 -54.04 -19.75
C GLU A 116 -0.26 -53.22 -18.51
N TYR A 117 0.25 -53.87 -17.46
CA TYR A 117 0.67 -53.17 -16.25
C TYR A 117 1.99 -52.41 -16.44
N CYS A 118 3.00 -53.03 -17.06
CA CYS A 118 4.31 -52.41 -17.27
C CYS A 118 4.27 -51.21 -18.22
N THR A 119 3.29 -51.14 -19.13
CA THR A 119 3.14 -50.04 -20.09
C THR A 119 2.51 -48.78 -19.48
N ARG A 120 1.96 -48.87 -18.26
CA ARG A 120 1.39 -47.71 -17.55
C ARG A 120 2.41 -46.63 -17.26
N SER A 121 3.62 -47.02 -16.86
CA SER A 121 4.76 -46.11 -16.70
C SER A 121 5.73 -46.28 -17.86
N VAL A 122 6.05 -45.19 -18.55
CA VAL A 122 6.99 -45.21 -19.68
C VAL A 122 8.37 -45.73 -19.22
N LEU A 123 8.79 -45.43 -17.99
CA LEU A 123 10.05 -45.92 -17.42
C LEU A 123 9.98 -47.39 -17.02
N ALA A 124 8.87 -47.86 -16.47
CA ALA A 124 8.70 -49.29 -16.20
C ALA A 124 8.70 -50.12 -17.50
N LYS A 125 8.07 -49.60 -18.56
CA LYS A 125 8.13 -50.18 -19.90
C LYS A 125 9.55 -50.22 -20.46
N ALA A 126 10.31 -49.13 -20.27
CA ALA A 126 11.72 -49.04 -20.67
C ALA A 126 12.58 -50.09 -19.96
N GLN A 127 12.42 -50.21 -18.63
CA GLN A 127 13.13 -51.19 -17.81
C GLN A 127 12.82 -52.63 -18.26
N LEU A 128 11.55 -52.95 -18.50
CA LEU A 128 11.14 -54.26 -19.03
C LEU A 128 11.78 -54.54 -20.39
N ALA A 129 11.74 -53.56 -21.30
CA ALA A 129 12.32 -53.72 -22.64
C ALA A 129 13.84 -53.96 -22.59
N GLN A 130 14.57 -53.23 -21.74
CA GLN A 130 16.00 -53.45 -21.52
C GLN A 130 16.29 -54.86 -20.97
N TRP A 131 15.50 -55.32 -20.01
CA TRP A 131 15.66 -56.66 -19.45
C TRP A 131 15.43 -57.75 -20.52
N ILE A 132 14.38 -57.62 -21.34
CA ILE A 132 14.08 -58.54 -22.45
C ILE A 132 15.20 -58.52 -23.49
N GLN A 133 15.70 -57.34 -23.85
CA GLN A 133 16.78 -57.19 -24.82
C GLN A 133 18.07 -57.84 -24.33
N HIS A 134 18.46 -57.59 -23.08
CA HIS A 134 19.68 -58.15 -22.51
C HIS A 134 19.60 -59.68 -22.31
N THR A 135 18.42 -60.19 -21.92
CA THR A 135 18.25 -61.62 -21.60
C THR A 135 17.97 -62.47 -22.83
N THR A 136 17.17 -61.97 -23.78
CA THR A 136 16.69 -62.75 -24.93
C THR A 136 17.28 -62.30 -26.27
N GLY A 137 17.93 -61.13 -26.32
CA GLY A 137 18.43 -60.53 -27.56
C GLY A 137 17.36 -59.90 -28.44
N ARG A 138 16.09 -59.85 -28.02
CA ARG A 138 14.98 -59.27 -28.78
C ARG A 138 14.81 -57.77 -28.51
N ASP A 139 14.44 -57.03 -29.54
CA ASP A 139 14.22 -55.59 -29.54
C ASP A 139 12.74 -55.19 -29.38
N TRP A 140 11.83 -56.16 -29.23
CA TRP A 140 10.39 -55.96 -29.07
C TRP A 140 9.82 -56.79 -27.89
N LEU A 141 8.65 -56.40 -27.37
CA LEU A 141 8.00 -57.08 -26.22
C LEU A 141 7.05 -58.20 -26.65
N ILE A 142 5.91 -57.85 -27.27
CA ILE A 142 4.93 -58.80 -27.82
C ILE A 142 4.87 -58.68 -29.35
N HIS A 143 4.78 -57.45 -29.83
CA HIS A 143 4.64 -57.11 -31.24
C HIS A 143 5.81 -56.23 -31.71
N VAL A 144 6.15 -56.39 -32.99
CA VAL A 144 7.12 -55.52 -33.66
C VAL A 144 6.60 -54.08 -33.58
N GLY A 145 7.33 -53.23 -32.86
CA GLY A 145 6.99 -51.82 -32.69
C GLY A 145 6.63 -51.39 -31.27
N ASP A 146 6.42 -52.32 -30.33
CA ASP A 146 6.06 -51.99 -28.95
C ASP A 146 7.07 -51.08 -28.24
N THR A 147 8.32 -51.13 -28.69
CA THR A 147 9.48 -50.41 -28.16
C THR A 147 9.83 -49.15 -28.95
N ILE A 148 9.08 -48.80 -30.02
CA ILE A 148 9.32 -47.60 -30.85
C ILE A 148 9.31 -46.33 -29.98
N GLY A 149 8.38 -46.25 -29.04
CA GLY A 149 8.28 -45.12 -28.09
C GLY A 149 9.44 -45.01 -27.10
N LEU A 150 10.28 -46.05 -26.97
CA LEU A 150 11.37 -46.13 -25.99
C LEU A 150 12.73 -45.71 -26.54
N HIS A 151 12.89 -45.66 -27.87
CA HIS A 151 14.18 -45.34 -28.51
C HIS A 151 14.62 -43.89 -28.33
N ASN A 152 13.68 -43.00 -27.99
CA ASN A 152 13.92 -41.57 -27.80
C ASN A 152 13.27 -41.10 -26.49
N LEU A 153 13.53 -41.81 -25.39
CA LEU A 153 13.13 -41.38 -24.04
C LEU A 153 13.78 -40.03 -23.71
N ALA A 154 13.11 -38.96 -24.10
CA ALA A 154 13.56 -37.62 -23.87
C ALA A 154 12.99 -37.11 -22.53
N PRO A 155 13.68 -36.21 -21.82
CA PRO A 155 13.17 -35.55 -20.61
C PRO A 155 11.80 -34.90 -20.84
N ARG A 156 11.55 -34.45 -22.07
CA ARG A 156 10.26 -33.87 -22.49
C ARG A 156 9.08 -34.85 -22.47
N SER A 157 9.34 -36.14 -22.37
CA SER A 157 8.29 -37.18 -22.27
C SER A 157 7.86 -37.37 -20.81
N LEU A 158 8.58 -36.76 -19.86
CA LEU A 158 8.40 -36.92 -18.41
C LEU A 158 8.44 -35.53 -17.71
N ILE A 159 8.03 -34.46 -18.41
CA ILE A 159 8.26 -33.03 -18.04
C ILE A 159 7.83 -32.69 -16.60
N GLN A 160 6.95 -33.48 -15.99
CA GLN A 160 6.35 -33.16 -14.69
C GLN A 160 6.20 -34.41 -13.82
N GLY A 161 7.33 -34.98 -13.38
CA GLY A 161 7.34 -35.89 -12.24
C GLY A 161 7.36 -35.08 -10.95
N TYR A 162 6.35 -35.22 -10.11
CA TYR A 162 6.37 -34.60 -8.79
C TYR A 162 6.85 -35.58 -7.72
N LYS A 163 7.43 -35.08 -6.62
CA LYS A 163 7.82 -35.91 -5.48
C LYS A 163 6.58 -36.56 -4.84
N ALA A 164 6.44 -37.88 -4.99
CA ALA A 164 5.23 -38.64 -4.68
C ALA A 164 4.80 -38.50 -3.22
N VAL A 165 5.75 -38.60 -2.29
CA VAL A 165 5.50 -38.55 -0.83
C VAL A 165 4.85 -37.25 -0.39
N SER A 166 5.27 -36.10 -0.95
CA SER A 166 4.69 -34.79 -0.60
C SER A 166 3.30 -34.56 -1.16
N ILE A 167 2.92 -35.26 -2.23
CA ILE A 167 1.66 -35.05 -2.93
C ILE A 167 0.55 -35.98 -2.45
N ALA A 168 0.88 -37.23 -2.20
CA ALA A 168 -0.04 -38.19 -1.63
C ALA A 168 -0.57 -37.73 -0.25
N GLN A 169 0.28 -37.05 0.54
CA GLN A 169 -0.13 -36.49 1.84
C GLN A 169 -1.02 -35.25 1.72
N LYS A 170 -0.92 -34.49 0.62
CA LYS A 170 -1.77 -33.32 0.34
C LYS A 170 -3.12 -33.71 -0.28
N ALA A 171 -3.30 -34.96 -0.71
CA ALA A 171 -4.57 -35.43 -1.27
C ALA A 171 -5.64 -35.57 -0.16
N PRO A 172 -6.90 -35.18 -0.42
CA PRO A 172 -7.96 -35.31 0.58
C PRO A 172 -8.25 -36.79 0.87
N GLU A 173 -8.73 -37.07 2.10
CA GLU A 173 -8.96 -38.44 2.58
C GLU A 173 -9.99 -39.20 1.72
N CYS A 174 -11.04 -38.52 1.25
CA CYS A 174 -12.03 -39.08 0.34
C CYS A 174 -11.40 -39.58 -0.96
N LEU A 175 -10.46 -38.85 -1.56
CA LEU A 175 -9.76 -39.26 -2.78
C LEU A 175 -8.80 -40.43 -2.50
N ARG A 176 -8.09 -40.43 -1.36
CA ARG A 176 -7.21 -41.54 -0.98
C ARG A 176 -7.95 -42.86 -0.76
N LYS A 177 -9.20 -42.79 -0.26
CA LYS A 177 -10.07 -43.95 -0.08
C LYS A 177 -10.86 -44.30 -1.33
N ALA A 178 -10.85 -43.44 -2.34
CA ALA A 178 -11.55 -43.67 -3.59
C ALA A 178 -10.88 -44.78 -4.40
N THR A 179 -11.70 -45.46 -5.18
CA THR A 179 -11.25 -46.29 -6.29
C THR A 179 -11.29 -45.49 -7.58
N SER A 180 -10.30 -45.66 -8.44
CA SER A 180 -10.24 -45.05 -9.77
C SER A 180 -11.42 -45.49 -10.64
N ILE A 181 -11.55 -44.90 -11.84
CA ILE A 181 -12.52 -45.34 -12.87
C ILE A 181 -12.32 -46.83 -13.20
N THR A 182 -11.08 -47.30 -13.14
CA THR A 182 -10.69 -48.71 -13.35
C THR A 182 -10.84 -49.59 -12.11
N LYS A 183 -11.48 -49.09 -11.04
CA LYS A 183 -11.68 -49.77 -9.74
C LYS A 183 -10.40 -50.10 -8.97
N GLU A 184 -9.33 -49.37 -9.22
CA GLU A 184 -8.05 -49.55 -8.54
C GLU A 184 -7.91 -48.58 -7.37
N THR A 185 -7.20 -48.97 -6.32
CA THR A 185 -6.98 -48.10 -5.17
C THR A 185 -5.97 -47.00 -5.50
N PHE A 186 -6.09 -45.85 -4.83
CA PHE A 186 -5.14 -44.74 -4.96
C PHE A 186 -3.68 -45.17 -4.80
N GLU A 187 -3.39 -45.99 -3.78
CA GLU A 187 -2.03 -46.48 -3.51
C GLU A 187 -1.50 -47.38 -4.64
N TYR A 188 -2.38 -48.20 -5.24
CA TYR A 188 -1.99 -49.06 -6.35
C TYR A 188 -1.62 -48.25 -7.60
N VAL A 189 -2.41 -47.23 -7.94
CA VAL A 189 -2.12 -46.35 -9.08
C VAL A 189 -0.83 -45.55 -8.84
N MET A 190 -0.63 -45.03 -7.62
CA MET A 190 0.62 -44.38 -7.24
C MET A 190 1.84 -45.30 -7.39
N GLY A 191 1.70 -46.58 -7.04
CA GLY A 191 2.76 -47.58 -7.17
C GLY A 191 3.03 -47.99 -8.62
N SER A 192 2.00 -48.17 -9.44
CA SER A 192 2.13 -48.59 -10.84
C SER A 192 2.66 -47.48 -11.74
N CYS A 193 2.31 -46.23 -11.44
CA CYS A 193 2.84 -45.05 -12.13
C CYS A 193 4.17 -44.57 -11.54
N GLY A 194 4.64 -45.19 -10.45
CA GLY A 194 5.79 -44.74 -9.66
C GLY A 194 7.15 -45.07 -10.29
N PHE A 195 8.11 -44.17 -10.12
CA PHE A 195 9.51 -44.32 -10.53
C PHE A 195 10.45 -43.53 -9.60
N THR A 196 11.75 -43.76 -9.70
CA THR A 196 12.76 -43.12 -8.83
C THR A 196 13.75 -42.27 -9.62
N SER A 197 14.47 -41.37 -8.94
CA SER A 197 15.50 -40.52 -9.57
C SER A 197 16.61 -41.29 -10.28
N THR A 198 16.99 -42.40 -9.67
CA THR A 198 17.98 -43.37 -10.14
C THR A 198 17.42 -44.75 -9.86
N THR A 199 17.81 -45.74 -10.64
CA THR A 199 17.49 -47.15 -10.38
C THR A 199 17.94 -47.50 -8.97
N PHE A 200 17.00 -47.91 -8.10
CA PHE A 200 17.31 -48.42 -6.77
C PHE A 200 17.21 -49.93 -6.79
N HIS A 201 18.31 -50.58 -6.41
CA HIS A 201 18.34 -52.02 -6.23
C HIS A 201 17.75 -52.37 -4.85
N ILE A 202 16.67 -53.15 -4.85
CA ILE A 202 16.03 -53.62 -3.62
C ILE A 202 16.33 -55.11 -3.46
N GLY A 203 16.98 -55.47 -2.35
CA GLY A 203 17.41 -56.85 -2.08
C GLY A 203 18.91 -57.06 -2.34
N ASN A 204 19.30 -58.25 -2.79
CA ASN A 204 20.70 -58.60 -3.05
C ASN A 204 21.13 -58.31 -4.50
N ALA A 205 21.51 -57.06 -4.78
CA ALA A 205 21.90 -56.61 -6.12
C ALA A 205 23.13 -57.34 -6.70
N ALA A 206 24.07 -57.75 -5.84
CA ALA A 206 25.26 -58.49 -6.27
C ALA A 206 24.93 -59.95 -6.68
N ARG A 207 23.74 -60.43 -6.31
CA ARG A 207 23.28 -61.78 -6.63
C ARG A 207 21.76 -61.77 -6.85
N PRO A 208 21.27 -61.20 -7.96
CA PRO A 208 19.84 -60.92 -8.14
C PRO A 208 18.96 -62.16 -8.25
N TRP A 209 19.55 -63.28 -8.66
CA TRP A 209 18.85 -64.54 -8.86
C TRP A 209 19.62 -65.69 -8.22
N GLU A 210 18.89 -66.64 -7.66
CA GLU A 210 19.44 -67.89 -7.16
C GLU A 210 18.51 -69.05 -7.49
N TYR A 211 19.09 -70.22 -7.77
CA TYR A 211 18.32 -71.46 -7.81
C TYR A 211 18.17 -72.03 -6.40
N SER A 212 16.93 -72.08 -5.91
CA SER A 212 16.60 -72.68 -4.62
C SER A 212 16.40 -74.18 -4.76
N THR A 213 17.28 -74.97 -4.15
CA THR A 213 17.19 -76.44 -4.17
C THR A 213 15.99 -76.96 -3.39
N SER A 214 15.57 -76.26 -2.33
CA SER A 214 14.40 -76.63 -1.52
C SER A 214 13.09 -76.39 -2.28
N GLN A 215 12.99 -75.27 -2.99
CA GLN A 215 11.81 -74.91 -3.78
C GLN A 215 11.82 -75.52 -5.19
N LYS A 216 12.98 -76.06 -5.62
CA LYS A 216 13.23 -76.52 -6.99
C LYS A 216 12.84 -75.47 -8.05
N SER A 217 13.08 -74.21 -7.72
CA SER A 217 12.70 -73.05 -8.51
C SER A 217 13.79 -71.99 -8.42
N MET A 218 13.89 -71.18 -9.45
CA MET A 218 14.53 -69.89 -9.38
C MET A 218 13.79 -68.99 -8.39
N THR A 219 14.57 -68.20 -7.66
CA THR A 219 14.09 -67.18 -6.72
C THR A 219 14.77 -65.86 -7.09
N ALA A 220 13.99 -64.79 -7.20
CA ALA A 220 14.52 -63.44 -7.30
C ALA A 220 14.91 -62.96 -5.90
N LEU A 221 16.18 -62.63 -5.72
CA LEU A 221 16.74 -62.07 -4.49
C LEU A 221 16.80 -60.53 -4.53
N SER A 222 16.67 -59.95 -5.72
CA SER A 222 16.50 -58.51 -5.89
C SER A 222 15.58 -58.16 -7.05
N PHE A 223 15.04 -56.94 -6.96
CA PHE A 223 14.37 -56.26 -8.07
C PHE A 223 14.82 -54.81 -8.11
N ASP A 224 14.70 -54.20 -9.27
CA ASP A 224 15.11 -52.82 -9.50
C ASP A 224 13.90 -51.92 -9.67
N THR A 225 13.91 -50.75 -9.04
CA THR A 225 12.92 -49.71 -9.34
C THR A 225 13.19 -49.11 -10.72
N ALA A 226 12.13 -48.71 -11.43
CA ALA A 226 12.28 -47.95 -12.66
C ALA A 226 12.90 -46.59 -12.34
N GLY A 227 14.11 -46.34 -12.83
CA GLY A 227 14.85 -45.12 -12.57
C GLY A 227 14.81 -44.12 -13.73
N TYR A 228 14.89 -42.82 -13.43
CA TYR A 228 14.96 -41.76 -14.43
C TYR A 228 16.28 -41.73 -15.20
N ASP A 229 17.34 -42.34 -14.65
CA ASP A 229 18.63 -42.62 -15.28
C ASP A 229 18.50 -43.42 -16.59
N LEU A 230 17.40 -44.18 -16.77
CA LEU A 230 17.06 -44.82 -18.05
C LEU A 230 16.94 -43.83 -19.23
N THR A 231 16.75 -42.54 -18.95
CA THR A 231 16.73 -41.46 -19.97
C THR A 231 18.12 -40.93 -20.31
N GLY A 232 19.17 -41.40 -19.64
CA GLY A 232 20.53 -40.86 -19.71
C GLY A 232 20.68 -39.47 -19.07
N ARG A 233 19.73 -39.07 -18.21
CA ARG A 233 19.72 -37.77 -17.50
C ARG A 233 19.48 -37.95 -16.00
N HIS A 234 19.63 -36.86 -15.25
CA HIS A 234 19.51 -36.85 -13.80
C HIS A 234 18.40 -35.90 -13.33
N ILE A 235 17.70 -36.30 -12.26
CA ILE A 235 16.77 -35.49 -11.47
C ILE A 235 17.13 -35.61 -9.99
N PRO A 236 16.71 -34.67 -9.12
CA PRO A 236 16.99 -34.75 -7.69
C PRO A 236 16.57 -36.08 -7.07
N LEU A 237 17.27 -36.51 -6.03
CA LEU A 237 16.96 -37.76 -5.34
C LEU A 237 15.53 -37.77 -4.78
N GLY A 238 14.77 -38.82 -5.09
CA GLY A 238 13.41 -39.00 -4.60
C GLY A 238 12.59 -40.04 -5.35
N GLU A 239 11.36 -40.25 -4.86
CA GLU A 239 10.31 -41.03 -5.51
C GLU A 239 9.36 -40.10 -6.26
N TYR A 240 8.99 -40.49 -7.47
CA TYR A 240 8.22 -39.73 -8.43
C TYR A 240 7.11 -40.62 -9.02
N PHE A 241 6.17 -40.02 -9.74
CA PHE A 241 5.19 -40.75 -10.53
C PHE A 241 5.03 -40.12 -11.91
N ASP A 242 4.70 -40.94 -12.90
CA ASP A 242 4.33 -40.52 -14.24
C ASP A 242 2.95 -39.83 -14.15
N LYS A 243 2.95 -38.52 -14.41
CA LYS A 243 1.75 -37.68 -14.34
C LYS A 243 0.69 -38.12 -15.36
N GLU A 244 1.09 -38.49 -16.58
CA GLU A 244 0.14 -38.89 -17.61
C GLU A 244 -0.53 -40.22 -17.23
N CYS A 245 0.28 -41.17 -16.75
CA CYS A 245 -0.22 -42.41 -16.14
C CYS A 245 -1.24 -42.11 -15.04
N PHE A 246 -0.86 -41.34 -14.02
CA PHE A 246 -1.70 -41.09 -12.86
C PHE A 246 -3.02 -40.38 -13.23
N CYS A 247 -2.94 -39.31 -14.03
CA CYS A 247 -4.10 -38.48 -14.36
C CYS A 247 -5.12 -39.19 -15.28
N SER A 248 -4.69 -40.19 -16.04
CA SER A 248 -5.60 -41.02 -16.84
C SER A 248 -6.56 -41.86 -15.99
N HIS A 249 -6.17 -42.24 -14.77
CA HIS A 249 -6.99 -43.06 -13.86
C HIS A 249 -7.95 -42.25 -12.97
N PHE A 250 -7.64 -40.97 -12.73
CA PHE A 250 -8.38 -40.08 -11.82
C PHE A 250 -9.02 -38.87 -12.53
N ALA A 251 -9.24 -38.95 -13.84
CA ALA A 251 -9.96 -37.90 -14.57
C ALA A 251 -11.40 -37.76 -14.04
N THR A 252 -11.72 -36.66 -13.38
CA THR A 252 -13.01 -36.53 -12.68
C THR A 252 -14.11 -36.12 -13.65
N THR A 253 -15.11 -36.98 -13.82
CA THR A 253 -16.41 -36.64 -14.44
C THR A 253 -17.42 -36.37 -13.34
N GLN A 254 -18.38 -35.47 -13.59
CA GLN A 254 -19.37 -35.05 -12.57
C GLN A 254 -20.20 -36.23 -12.00
N GLU A 255 -20.28 -37.35 -12.71
CA GLU A 255 -21.00 -38.56 -12.29
C GLU A 255 -20.18 -39.47 -11.37
N ASN A 256 -18.86 -39.28 -11.27
CA ASN A 256 -17.94 -40.16 -10.55
C ASN A 256 -17.05 -39.40 -9.53
N GLU A 257 -17.54 -38.29 -8.97
CA GLU A 257 -16.82 -37.53 -7.93
C GLU A 257 -16.79 -38.32 -6.60
N PRO A 258 -15.61 -38.67 -6.05
CA PRO A 258 -15.49 -39.45 -4.82
C PRO A 258 -15.79 -38.65 -3.55
N CYS A 259 -15.61 -37.33 -3.57
CA CYS A 259 -15.82 -36.45 -2.42
C CYS A 259 -17.21 -35.78 -2.51
N LEU A 260 -18.06 -35.99 -1.48
CA LEU A 260 -19.42 -35.42 -1.43
C LEU A 260 -19.52 -34.13 -0.62
N ASP A 261 -18.72 -33.99 0.44
CA ASP A 261 -18.68 -32.74 1.22
C ASP A 261 -18.09 -31.61 0.38
N GLN A 262 -18.65 -30.41 0.48
CA GLN A 262 -18.28 -29.30 -0.39
C GLN A 262 -16.84 -28.80 -0.16
N LEU A 263 -16.33 -28.86 1.08
CA LEU A 263 -14.95 -28.49 1.37
C LEU A 263 -14.00 -29.57 0.86
N ASP A 264 -14.33 -30.84 1.05
CA ASP A 264 -13.52 -31.96 0.55
C ASP A 264 -13.51 -32.05 -0.98
N LEU A 265 -14.64 -31.76 -1.63
CA LEU A 265 -14.73 -31.59 -3.08
C LEU A 265 -13.86 -30.43 -3.56
N THR A 266 -13.80 -29.34 -2.80
CA THR A 266 -12.93 -28.20 -3.10
C THR A 266 -11.45 -28.61 -3.01
N LYS A 267 -11.07 -29.36 -1.97
CA LYS A 267 -9.70 -29.91 -1.83
C LYS A 267 -9.37 -30.83 -3.00
N GLU A 268 -10.27 -31.72 -3.37
CA GLU A 268 -10.09 -32.67 -4.48
C GLU A 268 -9.84 -31.94 -5.80
N ARG A 269 -10.73 -31.01 -6.17
CA ARG A 269 -10.62 -30.26 -7.42
C ARG A 269 -9.38 -29.39 -7.49
N LEU A 270 -9.01 -28.73 -6.39
CA LEU A 270 -7.78 -27.93 -6.33
C LEU A 270 -6.53 -28.81 -6.42
N TRP A 271 -6.52 -29.96 -5.75
CA TRP A 271 -5.43 -30.92 -5.81
C TRP A 271 -5.27 -31.49 -7.22
N LEU A 272 -6.36 -31.94 -7.86
CA LEU A 272 -6.35 -32.43 -9.23
C LEU A 272 -5.97 -31.32 -10.22
N HIS A 273 -6.40 -30.08 -10.01
CA HIS A 273 -5.96 -28.95 -10.82
C HIS A 273 -4.44 -28.74 -10.73
N ALA A 274 -3.87 -28.79 -9.52
CA ALA A 274 -2.45 -28.60 -9.29
C ALA A 274 -1.60 -29.73 -9.91
N ILE A 275 -2.08 -30.97 -9.84
CA ILE A 275 -1.34 -32.14 -10.35
C ILE A 275 -1.62 -32.40 -11.83
N CYS A 276 -2.88 -32.51 -12.23
CA CYS A 276 -3.31 -32.94 -13.56
C CYS A 276 -3.65 -31.80 -14.52
N GLY A 277 -3.76 -30.58 -14.02
CA GLY A 277 -4.18 -29.42 -14.80
C GLY A 277 -5.68 -29.39 -15.08
N PRO A 278 -6.17 -28.33 -15.73
CA PRO A 278 -7.60 -28.09 -15.90
C PRO A 278 -8.31 -29.03 -16.88
N SER A 279 -7.57 -29.77 -17.73
CA SER A 279 -8.14 -30.69 -18.73
C SER A 279 -8.76 -31.95 -18.12
N HIS A 280 -8.44 -32.26 -16.87
CA HIS A 280 -8.91 -33.45 -16.15
C HIS A 280 -10.02 -33.14 -15.13
N LEU A 281 -10.61 -31.94 -15.21
CA LEU A 281 -11.67 -31.46 -14.32
C LEU A 281 -12.98 -31.26 -15.08
N PRO A 282 -14.14 -31.35 -14.40
CA PRO A 282 -15.44 -31.06 -15.00
C PRO A 282 -15.53 -29.64 -15.57
N GLU A 283 -16.44 -29.45 -16.54
CA GLU A 283 -16.80 -28.10 -16.99
C GLU A 283 -17.33 -27.27 -15.82
N ASN A 284 -16.89 -26.02 -15.72
CA ASN A 284 -17.23 -25.11 -14.62
C ASN A 284 -16.82 -25.60 -13.22
N TRP A 285 -15.79 -26.45 -13.08
CA TRP A 285 -15.31 -26.95 -11.77
C TRP A 285 -15.03 -25.85 -10.71
N LYS A 286 -14.74 -24.63 -11.15
CA LYS A 286 -14.54 -23.44 -10.28
C LYS A 286 -15.81 -22.91 -9.63
N LYS A 287 -16.97 -23.18 -10.25
CA LYS A 287 -18.28 -22.84 -9.70
C LYS A 287 -18.48 -23.75 -8.48
N SER A 288 -18.86 -23.15 -7.34
CA SER A 288 -19.08 -23.81 -6.03
C SER A 288 -17.87 -24.27 -5.22
N LEU A 289 -16.66 -23.80 -5.56
CA LEU A 289 -15.48 -24.03 -4.70
C LEU A 289 -15.52 -23.15 -3.45
N ARG A 290 -15.18 -23.74 -2.30
CA ARG A 290 -14.94 -23.00 -1.05
C ARG A 290 -13.55 -22.41 -1.00
N ILE A 291 -13.30 -21.38 -1.81
CA ILE A 291 -12.00 -20.69 -1.85
C ILE A 291 -12.11 -19.27 -1.32
N PHE A 292 -11.04 -18.78 -0.71
CA PHE A 292 -10.92 -17.37 -0.36
C PHE A 292 -11.12 -16.48 -1.59
N GLY A 293 -11.86 -15.40 -1.42
CA GLY A 293 -12.10 -14.46 -2.50
C GLY A 293 -13.46 -13.79 -2.37
N LYS A 294 -14.32 -14.02 -3.35
CA LYS A 294 -15.64 -13.39 -3.41
C LYS A 294 -16.65 -14.00 -2.45
N ASP A 295 -16.68 -15.33 -2.29
CA ASP A 295 -17.74 -15.98 -1.53
C ASP A 295 -17.35 -16.25 -0.06
N TYR A 296 -16.04 -16.34 0.20
CA TYR A 296 -15.49 -16.63 1.53
C TYR A 296 -14.45 -15.58 1.93
N ILE A 297 -14.69 -14.93 3.06
CA ILE A 297 -13.87 -13.80 3.55
C ILE A 297 -12.91 -14.32 4.62
N PRO A 298 -11.60 -14.07 4.49
CA PRO A 298 -10.65 -14.51 5.50
C PRO A 298 -10.74 -13.64 6.76
N ARG A 299 -10.46 -14.22 7.92
CA ARG A 299 -10.56 -13.54 9.23
C ARG A 299 -9.74 -12.25 9.32
N TYR A 300 -8.54 -12.21 8.73
CA TYR A 300 -7.69 -11.01 8.76
C TYR A 300 -8.29 -9.84 7.96
N ARG A 301 -9.06 -10.13 6.90
CA ARG A 301 -9.74 -9.09 6.11
C ARG A 301 -11.01 -8.63 6.82
N TRP A 302 -11.67 -9.54 7.52
CA TRP A 302 -12.81 -9.20 8.37
C TRP A 302 -12.44 -8.27 9.52
N SER A 303 -11.31 -8.52 10.20
CA SER A 303 -10.85 -7.65 11.28
C SER A 303 -10.54 -6.22 10.81
N GLN A 304 -10.10 -6.02 9.57
CA GLN A 304 -9.93 -4.69 8.97
C GLN A 304 -11.28 -3.97 8.83
N TYR A 305 -12.36 -4.68 8.46
CA TYR A 305 -13.69 -4.10 8.39
C TYR A 305 -14.26 -3.72 9.77
N LEU A 306 -13.88 -4.43 10.83
CA LEU A 306 -14.27 -4.09 12.20
C LEU A 306 -13.57 -2.84 12.75
N ALA A 307 -12.58 -2.28 12.04
CA ALA A 307 -11.91 -1.04 12.43
C ALA A 307 -12.72 0.23 12.11
N ILE A 308 -13.92 0.11 11.52
CA ILE A 308 -14.82 1.25 11.28
C ILE A 308 -15.24 1.86 12.63
N PRO A 309 -15.12 3.19 12.83
CA PRO A 309 -15.53 3.84 14.08
C PRO A 309 -16.99 3.56 14.41
N ASN A 310 -17.27 3.26 15.69
CA ASN A 310 -18.61 2.97 16.21
C ASN A 310 -19.30 1.74 15.59
N MET A 311 -18.55 0.75 15.10
CA MET A 311 -19.11 -0.50 14.55
C MET A 311 -20.05 -1.19 15.59
N PRO A 312 -21.28 -1.56 15.21
CA PRO A 312 -22.23 -2.16 16.15
C PRO A 312 -21.75 -3.52 16.69
N PRO A 313 -21.89 -3.79 18.00
CA PRO A 313 -21.44 -5.06 18.60
C PRO A 313 -22.19 -6.28 18.03
N ASN A 314 -23.42 -6.09 17.56
CA ASN A 314 -24.21 -7.13 16.91
C ASN A 314 -23.55 -7.67 15.63
N VAL A 315 -22.80 -6.84 14.91
CA VAL A 315 -22.09 -7.26 13.68
C VAL A 315 -20.99 -8.28 13.99
N THR A 316 -20.29 -8.10 15.12
CA THR A 316 -19.26 -9.04 15.58
C THR A 316 -19.88 -10.38 15.94
N ALA A 317 -21.00 -10.39 16.68
CA ALA A 317 -21.71 -11.62 17.03
C ALA A 317 -22.27 -12.37 15.81
N LEU A 318 -22.74 -11.64 14.78
CA LEU A 318 -23.21 -12.23 13.53
C LEU A 318 -22.07 -12.92 12.76
N SER A 319 -20.84 -12.36 12.82
CA SER A 319 -19.69 -12.96 12.16
C SER A 319 -19.32 -14.34 12.74
N GLU A 320 -19.52 -14.56 14.05
CA GLU A 320 -19.30 -15.86 14.68
C GLU A 320 -20.31 -16.91 14.20
N GLN A 321 -21.56 -16.51 13.97
CA GLN A 321 -22.60 -17.41 13.47
C GLN A 321 -22.44 -17.82 12.00
N CYS A 322 -21.71 -17.01 11.23
CA CYS A 322 -21.44 -17.26 9.80
C CYS A 322 -20.02 -17.77 9.57
N GLN A 323 -19.35 -18.23 10.63
CA GLN A 323 -18.03 -18.81 10.51
C GLN A 323 -18.10 -20.16 9.80
N THR A 324 -17.19 -20.36 8.86
CA THR A 324 -17.03 -21.59 8.09
C THR A 324 -15.54 -21.85 7.83
N GLU A 325 -15.25 -22.91 7.11
CA GLU A 325 -13.91 -23.26 6.65
C GLU A 325 -13.85 -23.13 5.12
N ALA A 326 -12.76 -22.55 4.63
CA ALA A 326 -12.50 -22.42 3.21
C ALA A 326 -11.01 -22.62 2.91
N CYS A 327 -10.72 -22.88 1.65
CA CYS A 327 -9.38 -23.10 1.13
C CYS A 327 -8.68 -21.78 0.81
N ASN A 328 -7.55 -21.55 1.46
CA ASN A 328 -6.51 -20.64 1.00
C ASN A 328 -5.58 -21.40 0.05
N THR A 329 -5.43 -20.95 -1.19
CA THR A 329 -4.60 -21.64 -2.18
C THR A 329 -3.13 -21.29 -1.97
N ASP A 330 -2.28 -22.30 -1.74
CA ASP A 330 -0.84 -22.10 -1.57
C ASP A 330 -0.14 -21.77 -2.91
N SER A 331 1.16 -21.48 -2.85
CA SER A 331 1.97 -21.17 -4.05
C SER A 331 2.04 -22.31 -5.07
N GLU A 332 1.73 -23.54 -4.65
CA GLU A 332 1.73 -24.73 -5.50
C GLU A 332 0.33 -25.09 -6.01
N GLY A 333 -0.72 -24.38 -5.56
CA GLY A 333 -2.11 -24.60 -5.97
C GLY A 333 -2.94 -25.49 -5.06
N PHE A 334 -2.40 -25.95 -3.93
CA PHE A 334 -3.11 -26.82 -2.98
C PHE A 334 -3.98 -26.03 -1.99
N CYS A 335 -5.01 -26.68 -1.45
CA CYS A 335 -5.86 -26.12 -0.42
C CYS A 335 -5.20 -26.18 0.97
N GLN A 336 -5.02 -25.02 1.60
CA GLN A 336 -4.80 -24.89 3.03
C GLN A 336 -6.11 -24.49 3.69
N VAL A 337 -6.66 -25.35 4.55
CA VAL A 337 -7.93 -25.09 5.22
C VAL A 337 -7.71 -24.04 6.30
N GLU A 338 -8.45 -22.95 6.20
CA GLU A 338 -8.42 -21.85 7.15
C GLU A 338 -9.83 -21.39 7.51
N PRO A 339 -10.03 -20.82 8.71
CA PRO A 339 -11.32 -20.26 9.12
C PRO A 339 -11.65 -19.01 8.30
N ALA A 340 -12.86 -19.00 7.75
CA ALA A 340 -13.43 -17.92 6.95
C ALA A 340 -14.84 -17.56 7.42
N ILE A 341 -15.37 -16.49 6.84
CA ILE A 341 -16.75 -16.07 7.00
C ILE A 341 -17.45 -16.27 5.67
N ASP A 342 -18.58 -16.98 5.70
CA ASP A 342 -19.44 -17.13 4.54
C ASP A 342 -20.12 -15.79 4.24
N ARG A 343 -19.80 -15.23 3.07
CA ARG A 343 -20.32 -13.93 2.65
C ARG A 343 -21.82 -13.95 2.43
N SER A 344 -22.36 -15.03 1.88
CA SER A 344 -23.80 -15.16 1.64
C SER A 344 -24.56 -15.24 2.97
N CYS A 345 -24.03 -15.97 3.94
CA CYS A 345 -24.58 -16.04 5.30
C CYS A 345 -24.59 -14.67 5.98
N ILE A 346 -23.46 -13.96 5.96
CA ILE A 346 -23.35 -12.69 6.69
C ILE A 346 -24.19 -11.61 6.01
N CYS A 347 -24.15 -11.50 4.68
CA CYS A 347 -24.96 -10.54 3.94
C CYS A 347 -26.46 -10.79 4.10
N GLY A 348 -26.90 -12.05 4.21
CA GLY A 348 -28.30 -12.39 4.49
C GLY A 348 -28.78 -11.92 5.88
N LYS A 349 -27.88 -11.63 6.82
CA LYS A 349 -28.19 -11.14 8.16
C LYS A 349 -27.83 -9.66 8.38
N LEU A 350 -27.10 -9.05 7.46
CA LEU A 350 -26.69 -7.66 7.54
C LEU A 350 -27.74 -6.75 6.90
N ASP A 351 -28.22 -5.80 7.69
CA ASP A 351 -29.12 -4.75 7.25
C ASP A 351 -28.68 -3.38 7.80
N TYR A 352 -29.20 -2.32 7.20
CA TYR A 352 -28.97 -0.94 7.62
C TYR A 352 -29.52 -0.65 9.03
N SER A 353 -30.55 -1.38 9.49
CA SER A 353 -31.15 -1.17 10.80
C SER A 353 -30.20 -1.52 11.96
N LEU A 354 -29.22 -2.40 11.71
CA LEU A 354 -28.17 -2.76 12.66
C LEU A 354 -27.15 -1.64 12.91
N CYS A 355 -27.10 -0.60 12.07
CA CYS A 355 -26.09 0.46 12.11
C CYS A 355 -26.06 1.25 13.43
N GLN A 356 -27.21 1.37 14.12
CA GLN A 356 -27.32 2.03 15.43
C GLN A 356 -26.54 3.37 15.50
N GLY A 357 -25.59 3.50 16.46
CA GLY A 357 -24.79 4.70 16.69
C GLY A 357 -23.89 5.12 15.53
N ALA A 358 -23.43 4.17 14.70
CA ALA A 358 -22.64 4.50 13.50
C ALA A 358 -23.45 5.34 12.49
N CYS A 359 -24.78 5.28 12.54
CA CYS A 359 -25.65 6.05 11.64
C CYS A 359 -26.02 7.44 12.17
N GLN A 360 -25.57 7.80 13.37
CA GLN A 360 -25.81 9.13 13.93
C GLN A 360 -24.87 10.19 13.35
N ASN A 361 -23.60 9.84 13.09
CA ASN A 361 -22.61 10.72 12.47
C ASN A 361 -22.61 10.51 10.95
N PHE A 362 -22.61 11.59 10.16
CA PHE A 362 -22.53 11.54 8.70
C PHE A 362 -21.38 10.69 8.16
N GLU A 363 -20.17 10.86 8.71
CA GLU A 363 -18.96 10.18 8.24
C GLU A 363 -19.07 8.67 8.49
N SER A 364 -19.45 8.29 9.71
CA SER A 364 -19.67 6.88 10.07
C SER A 364 -20.84 6.25 9.29
N ARG A 365 -21.92 7.02 9.05
CA ARG A 365 -23.09 6.58 8.25
C ARG A 365 -22.68 6.27 6.83
N LYS A 366 -21.93 7.19 6.20
CA LYS A 366 -21.39 7.04 4.85
C LYS A 366 -20.47 5.82 4.76
N GLN A 367 -19.50 5.71 5.67
CA GLN A 367 -18.56 4.58 5.71
C GLN A 367 -19.29 3.24 5.90
N TYR A 368 -20.32 3.19 6.75
CA TYR A 368 -21.10 1.98 6.99
C TYR A 368 -21.90 1.54 5.74
N VAL A 369 -22.54 2.47 5.04
CA VAL A 369 -23.28 2.18 3.81
C VAL A 369 -22.33 1.75 2.69
N GLU A 370 -21.20 2.45 2.51
CA GLU A 370 -20.18 2.07 1.53
C GLU A 370 -19.57 0.71 1.83
N TRP A 371 -19.37 0.38 3.12
CA TRP A 371 -18.94 -0.94 3.56
C TRP A 371 -19.97 -2.02 3.22
N LEU A 372 -21.26 -1.81 3.52
CA LEU A 372 -22.33 -2.75 3.16
C LEU A 372 -22.42 -3.00 1.65
N LEU A 373 -22.32 -1.94 0.83
CA LEU A 373 -22.30 -2.08 -0.63
C LEU A 373 -21.09 -2.89 -1.08
N THR A 374 -19.88 -2.50 -0.66
CA THR A 374 -18.65 -3.21 -1.03
C THR A 374 -18.69 -4.68 -0.59
N LEU A 375 -19.31 -4.95 0.55
CA LEU A 375 -19.41 -6.29 1.11
C LEU A 375 -20.53 -7.12 0.49
N CYS A 376 -21.66 -6.57 0.06
CA CYS A 376 -22.85 -7.39 -0.24
C CYS A 376 -23.53 -7.11 -1.60
N ASP A 377 -23.08 -6.11 -2.38
CA ASP A 377 -23.74 -5.69 -3.62
C ASP A 377 -23.82 -6.77 -4.73
N ASP A 378 -22.84 -7.68 -4.80
CA ASP A 378 -22.82 -8.81 -5.75
C ASP A 378 -23.46 -10.10 -5.21
N VAL A 379 -24.00 -10.08 -3.98
CA VAL A 379 -24.72 -11.22 -3.39
C VAL A 379 -26.16 -11.22 -3.91
N LYS A 380 -26.58 -12.33 -4.51
CA LYS A 380 -27.93 -12.47 -5.04
C LYS A 380 -28.99 -12.26 -3.96
N ASP A 381 -30.04 -11.53 -4.31
CA ASP A 381 -31.21 -11.26 -3.46
C ASP A 381 -30.90 -10.56 -2.14
N TRP A 382 -29.75 -9.88 -2.04
CA TRP A 382 -29.45 -9.05 -0.87
C TRP A 382 -30.27 -7.75 -0.89
N HIS A 383 -30.96 -7.48 0.24
CA HIS A 383 -31.84 -6.32 0.44
C HIS A 383 -31.54 -5.59 1.75
N GLY A 384 -30.27 -5.55 2.17
CA GLY A 384 -29.88 -4.94 3.45
C GLY A 384 -30.02 -3.41 3.49
N LEU A 385 -30.06 -2.76 2.33
CA LEU A 385 -30.27 -1.31 2.22
C LEU A 385 -31.72 -0.96 1.88
N PRO A 386 -32.29 0.12 2.45
CA PRO A 386 -33.62 0.59 2.07
C PRO A 386 -33.63 1.08 0.62
N LYS A 387 -34.79 1.03 -0.05
CA LYS A 387 -34.92 1.39 -1.48
C LYS A 387 -34.42 2.81 -1.80
N ASN A 388 -34.51 3.72 -0.84
CA ASN A 388 -34.06 5.11 -0.93
C ASN A 388 -32.73 5.36 -0.20
N TRP A 389 -31.83 4.37 -0.11
CA TRP A 389 -30.55 4.52 0.60
C TRP A 389 -29.67 5.66 0.08
N HIS A 390 -29.82 6.05 -1.19
CA HIS A 390 -29.15 7.23 -1.74
C HIS A 390 -29.52 8.52 -1.00
N GLU A 391 -30.76 8.64 -0.49
CA GLU A 391 -31.20 9.78 0.31
C GLU A 391 -30.55 9.81 1.70
N ILE A 392 -30.13 8.65 2.22
CA ILE A 392 -29.44 8.53 3.51
C ILE A 392 -28.01 9.07 3.43
N LEU A 393 -27.39 8.97 2.25
CA LEU A 393 -26.07 9.53 1.97
C LEU A 393 -26.11 11.04 1.69
N VAL A 394 -27.29 11.63 1.55
CA VAL A 394 -27.42 13.08 1.40
C VAL A 394 -27.07 13.75 2.73
N PRO A 395 -26.12 14.69 2.75
CA PRO A 395 -25.76 15.41 3.97
C PRO A 395 -26.92 16.30 4.43
N GLN A 396 -27.23 16.23 5.72
CA GLN A 396 -28.16 17.16 6.36
C GLN A 396 -27.47 18.50 6.67
N PRO A 397 -28.22 19.58 6.92
CA PRO A 397 -27.61 20.87 7.26
C PRO A 397 -26.69 20.80 8.49
N VAL A 398 -27.02 19.95 9.48
CA VAL A 398 -26.15 19.69 10.64
C VAL A 398 -24.86 18.94 10.27
N ASP A 399 -24.94 18.03 9.28
CA ASP A 399 -23.79 17.27 8.76
C ASP A 399 -22.80 18.16 7.98
N MET A 400 -23.21 19.39 7.64
CA MET A 400 -22.37 20.36 6.93
C MET A 400 -21.63 21.32 7.87
N ILE A 401 -21.81 21.22 9.19
CA ILE A 401 -21.15 22.09 10.17
C ILE A 401 -19.98 21.29 10.78
N PRO A 402 -18.76 21.85 10.82
CA PRO A 402 -17.58 21.10 11.24
C PRO A 402 -17.45 20.90 12.76
N TRP A 403 -18.45 21.25 13.55
CA TRP A 403 -18.46 21.12 15.00
C TRP A 403 -19.78 20.57 15.50
N ASP A 404 -19.74 19.91 16.66
CA ASP A 404 -20.86 19.12 17.19
C ASP A 404 -21.79 19.88 18.14
N TRP A 405 -21.52 21.17 18.40
CA TRP A 405 -22.34 21.99 19.30
C TRP A 405 -23.34 22.86 18.54
N ASN A 406 -24.49 23.12 19.17
CA ASN A 406 -25.55 23.97 18.65
C ASN A 406 -25.88 25.10 19.62
N LEU A 407 -26.38 26.22 19.10
CA LEU A 407 -26.88 27.34 19.90
C LEU A 407 -28.40 27.29 19.85
N HIS A 408 -29.00 26.50 20.74
CA HIS A 408 -30.45 26.35 20.81
C HIS A 408 -30.95 26.49 22.25
N PRO A 409 -31.72 27.53 22.59
CA PRO A 409 -32.23 27.70 23.96
C PRO A 409 -33.32 26.66 24.28
N GLU A 410 -33.40 26.22 25.54
CA GLU A 410 -34.25 25.10 25.99
C GLU A 410 -35.76 25.33 25.78
N HIS A 411 -36.22 26.58 25.67
CA HIS A 411 -37.65 26.95 25.54
C HIS A 411 -37.95 27.80 24.28
N PRO A 412 -38.03 27.20 23.08
CA PRO A 412 -38.19 27.92 21.81
C PRO A 412 -39.52 28.69 21.67
N ARG A 413 -40.51 28.44 22.54
CA ARG A 413 -41.80 29.14 22.53
C ARG A 413 -41.81 30.49 23.26
N ARG A 414 -40.79 30.78 24.08
CA ARG A 414 -40.66 32.07 24.79
C ARG A 414 -39.53 32.94 24.25
N THR A 415 -38.59 32.35 23.53
CA THR A 415 -37.48 33.06 22.88
C THR A 415 -37.72 33.03 21.38
N ASN A 416 -38.19 34.14 20.80
CA ASN A 416 -38.27 34.27 19.35
C ASN A 416 -36.84 34.17 18.79
N CYS A 417 -36.50 33.05 18.16
CA CYS A 417 -35.28 32.96 17.36
C CYS A 417 -35.44 33.94 16.20
N GLY A 418 -34.57 34.95 16.19
CA GLY A 418 -34.61 35.97 15.15
C GLY A 418 -34.43 35.34 13.77
N SER A 419 -35.14 35.88 12.79
CA SER A 419 -34.97 35.46 11.39
C SER A 419 -33.52 35.63 10.92
N TYR A 420 -33.08 34.90 9.89
CA TYR A 420 -31.72 35.06 9.33
C TYR A 420 -31.44 36.55 8.98
N THR A 421 -32.47 37.28 8.56
CA THR A 421 -32.43 38.71 8.26
C THR A 421 -32.07 39.55 9.47
N GLU A 422 -32.52 39.18 10.68
CA GLU A 422 -32.22 39.89 11.91
C GLU A 422 -30.73 39.76 12.28
N THR A 423 -30.16 38.56 12.21
CA THR A 423 -28.72 38.36 12.49
C THR A 423 -27.83 39.09 11.48
N ILE A 424 -28.16 39.03 10.19
CA ILE A 424 -27.41 39.80 9.17
C ILE A 424 -27.59 41.30 9.38
N SER A 425 -28.79 41.76 9.74
CA SER A 425 -29.05 43.19 10.01
C SER A 425 -28.23 43.72 11.18
N ALA A 426 -28.00 42.90 12.22
CA ALA A 426 -27.13 43.24 13.33
C ALA A 426 -25.67 43.46 12.89
N PHE A 427 -25.16 42.62 11.99
CA PHE A 427 -23.80 42.80 11.44
C PHE A 427 -23.68 44.06 10.59
N VAL A 428 -24.69 44.35 9.77
CA VAL A 428 -24.76 45.59 8.98
C VAL A 428 -24.79 46.80 9.92
N PHE A 429 -25.60 46.75 10.98
CA PHE A 429 -25.71 47.83 11.96
C PHE A 429 -24.37 48.12 12.66
N VAL A 430 -23.69 47.10 13.19
CA VAL A 430 -22.38 47.27 13.87
C VAL A 430 -21.33 47.88 12.93
N ASN A 431 -21.30 47.44 11.67
CA ASN A 431 -20.35 47.97 10.69
C ASN A 431 -20.70 49.41 10.26
N LEU A 432 -21.99 49.76 10.11
CA LEU A 432 -22.43 51.13 9.86
C LEU A 432 -22.09 52.09 11.00
N VAL A 433 -22.31 51.66 12.25
CA VAL A 433 -21.93 52.41 13.45
C VAL A 433 -20.42 52.66 13.47
N THR A 434 -19.62 51.65 13.10
CA THR A 434 -18.16 51.77 13.02
C THR A 434 -17.74 52.78 11.95
N ILE A 435 -18.33 52.76 10.75
CA ILE A 435 -18.07 53.75 9.69
C ILE A 435 -18.39 55.17 10.17
N LEU A 436 -19.58 55.36 10.78
CA LEU A 436 -20.01 56.66 11.30
C LEU A 436 -19.06 57.18 12.38
N ALA A 437 -18.58 56.30 13.26
CA ALA A 437 -17.64 56.66 14.30
C ALA A 437 -16.28 57.09 13.75
N VAL A 438 -15.78 56.41 12.71
CA VAL A 438 -14.53 56.81 12.02
C VAL A 438 -14.70 58.18 11.37
N TYR A 439 -15.79 58.38 10.62
CA TYR A 439 -16.10 59.66 9.96
C TYR A 439 -16.22 60.83 10.94
N LEU A 440 -16.94 60.63 12.06
CA LEU A 440 -17.10 61.65 13.09
C LEU A 440 -15.80 61.91 13.85
N GLY A 441 -15.03 60.86 14.17
CA GLY A 441 -13.72 60.98 14.82
C GLY A 441 -12.72 61.78 14.00
N GLU A 442 -12.66 61.54 12.68
CA GLU A 442 -11.83 62.33 11.75
C GLU A 442 -12.26 63.80 11.71
N ARG A 443 -13.57 64.06 11.64
CA ARG A 443 -14.11 65.43 11.61
C ARG A 443 -13.80 66.20 12.90
N LEU A 444 -13.88 65.55 14.05
CA LEU A 444 -13.58 66.14 15.36
C LEU A 444 -12.08 66.36 15.56
N SER A 445 -11.24 65.40 15.14
CA SER A 445 -9.78 65.53 15.18
C SER A 445 -9.28 66.71 14.32
N ARG A 446 -9.88 66.92 13.14
CA ARG A 446 -9.58 68.06 12.25
C ARG A 446 -9.84 69.44 12.87
N SER A 447 -10.67 69.50 13.93
CA SER A 447 -11.05 70.74 14.63
C SER A 447 -10.20 71.02 15.88
N SER A 448 -9.38 70.07 16.35
CA SER A 448 -8.62 70.18 17.59
C SER A 448 -7.14 70.44 17.30
N ASN A 449 -6.68 71.68 17.49
CA ASN A 449 -5.25 72.04 17.46
C ASN A 449 -4.55 71.70 18.80
N ASN A 450 -4.48 70.42 19.18
CA ASN A 450 -3.85 70.04 20.45
C ASN A 450 -2.56 69.22 20.25
N LEU A 451 -1.47 69.88 20.67
CA LEU A 451 -0.23 69.40 21.29
C LEU A 451 0.32 68.03 20.83
N GLU A 452 1.31 68.08 19.95
CA GLU A 452 2.15 66.96 19.54
C GLU A 452 2.83 66.29 20.74
N SER A 453 2.47 65.03 21.02
CA SER A 453 3.27 64.14 21.85
C SER A 453 4.13 63.26 20.94
N HIS A 454 5.45 63.48 20.96
CA HIS A 454 6.43 62.62 20.30
C HIS A 454 6.53 61.27 21.04
N SER A 455 5.77 60.28 20.56
CA SER A 455 5.80 58.91 21.09
C SER A 455 7.00 58.12 20.52
N LYS A 456 7.89 57.64 21.39
CA LYS A 456 9.03 56.74 21.05
C LYS A 456 8.55 55.45 20.36
N GLY A 457 9.35 54.96 19.40
CA GLY A 457 9.02 53.90 18.42
C GLY A 457 8.68 52.48 18.92
N GLN A 458 8.43 52.25 20.21
CA GLN A 458 7.93 50.98 20.76
C GLN A 458 6.48 51.05 21.30
N ALA A 459 5.90 52.24 21.44
CA ALA A 459 4.55 52.39 22.00
C ALA A 459 3.42 51.93 21.05
N TRP A 460 3.66 51.81 19.75
CA TRP A 460 2.63 51.42 18.77
C TRP A 460 2.16 49.97 18.94
N ALA A 461 3.04 49.05 19.34
CA ALA A 461 2.68 47.65 19.59
C ALA A 461 1.77 47.54 20.84
N LEU A 462 2.08 48.30 21.89
CA LEU A 462 1.23 48.38 23.10
C LEU A 462 -0.15 48.98 22.77
N LYS A 463 -0.20 50.04 21.95
CA LYS A 463 -1.46 50.61 21.45
C LYS A 463 -2.27 49.56 20.66
N GLY A 464 -1.61 48.79 19.78
CA GLY A 464 -2.25 47.72 19.02
C GLY A 464 -2.79 46.59 19.91
N LEU A 465 -2.05 46.20 20.95
CA LEU A 465 -2.52 45.23 21.95
C LEU A 465 -3.76 45.71 22.69
N ILE A 466 -3.81 46.99 23.09
CA ILE A 466 -4.97 47.58 23.76
C ILE A 466 -6.19 47.55 22.83
N LEU A 467 -6.03 47.95 21.57
CA LEU A 467 -7.10 47.92 20.56
C LEU A 467 -7.64 46.51 20.33
N ALA A 468 -6.75 45.51 20.19
CA ALA A 468 -7.16 44.11 20.06
C ALA A 468 -7.86 43.60 21.33
N SER A 469 -7.36 43.96 22.52
CA SER A 469 -7.90 43.52 23.81
C SER A 469 -9.32 44.01 24.05
N VAL A 470 -9.66 45.24 23.64
CA VAL A 470 -11.03 45.78 23.76
C VAL A 470 -12.02 44.98 22.92
N GLN A 471 -11.62 44.60 21.69
CA GLN A 471 -12.46 43.80 20.80
C GLN A 471 -12.59 42.36 21.26
N LEU A 472 -11.52 41.78 21.83
CA LEU A 472 -11.54 40.47 22.46
C LEU A 472 -12.42 40.47 23.71
N ALA A 473 -12.32 41.50 24.56
CA ALA A 473 -13.14 41.63 25.76
C ALA A 473 -14.64 41.68 25.40
N GLY A 474 -15.03 42.43 24.37
CA GLY A 474 -16.41 42.42 23.87
C GLY A 474 -16.86 41.03 23.40
N SER A 475 -15.98 40.29 22.71
CA SER A 475 -16.27 38.91 22.28
C SER A 475 -16.38 37.95 23.47
N CYS A 476 -15.54 38.10 24.51
CA CYS A 476 -15.62 37.32 25.75
C CYS A 476 -16.90 37.59 26.54
N ILE A 477 -17.32 38.85 26.67
CA ILE A 477 -18.58 39.21 27.34
C ILE A 477 -19.76 38.53 26.63
N ASN A 478 -19.78 38.54 25.29
CA ASN A 478 -20.82 37.85 24.54
C ASN A 478 -20.83 36.34 24.74
N VAL A 479 -19.66 35.69 24.80
CA VAL A 479 -19.57 34.26 25.14
C VAL A 479 -20.11 33.98 26.55
N GLN A 480 -19.81 34.84 27.53
CA GLN A 480 -20.34 34.71 28.89
C GLN A 480 -21.86 34.85 28.95
N ILE A 481 -22.45 35.77 28.18
CA ILE A 481 -23.91 35.93 28.07
C ILE A 481 -24.54 34.64 27.52
N ILE A 482 -23.93 34.03 26.51
CA ILE A 482 -24.41 32.80 25.89
C ILE A 482 -24.35 31.63 26.88
N GLN A 483 -23.23 31.45 27.57
CA GLN A 483 -23.09 30.39 28.57
C GLN A 483 -24.02 30.55 29.77
N SER A 484 -24.35 31.79 30.13
CA SER A 484 -25.29 32.09 31.22
C SER A 484 -26.75 31.87 30.83
N THR A 485 -27.02 31.49 29.57
CA THR A 485 -28.38 31.24 29.08
C THR A 485 -28.73 29.74 29.19
N PRO A 486 -29.85 29.38 29.85
CA PRO A 486 -30.30 27.99 29.94
C PRO A 486 -30.47 27.33 28.57
N GLY A 487 -29.85 26.16 28.39
CA GLY A 487 -29.80 25.41 27.13
C GLY A 487 -28.56 25.64 26.27
N CYS A 488 -27.69 26.60 26.61
CA CYS A 488 -26.42 26.87 25.91
C CYS A 488 -25.18 26.63 26.81
N GLU A 489 -25.35 25.92 27.93
CA GLU A 489 -24.32 25.73 28.96
C GLU A 489 -23.14 24.88 28.47
N ASP A 490 -23.42 23.86 27.65
CA ASP A 490 -22.42 22.89 27.15
C ASP A 490 -21.62 23.39 25.93
N VAL A 491 -21.86 24.62 25.45
CA VAL A 491 -21.18 25.15 24.27
C VAL A 491 -19.72 25.49 24.60
N PRO A 492 -18.74 24.99 23.82
CA PRO A 492 -17.33 25.21 24.10
C PRO A 492 -16.92 26.68 23.92
N VAL A 493 -16.59 27.33 25.04
CA VAL A 493 -16.15 28.74 25.15
C VAL A 493 -15.14 29.13 24.08
N PHE A 494 -14.10 28.31 23.93
CA PHE A 494 -12.97 28.63 23.06
C PHE A 494 -13.37 28.61 21.59
N GLN A 495 -14.11 27.60 21.15
CA GLN A 495 -14.57 27.52 19.75
C GLN A 495 -15.57 28.64 19.43
N LEU A 496 -16.45 28.97 20.38
CA LEU A 496 -17.37 30.09 20.24
C LEU A 496 -16.62 31.42 20.17
N LEU A 497 -15.62 31.65 21.03
CA LEU A 497 -14.78 32.85 20.98
C LEU A 497 -14.07 33.00 19.62
N LEU A 498 -13.52 31.91 19.08
CA LEU A 498 -12.86 31.89 17.76
C LEU A 498 -13.85 32.16 16.63
N LEU A 499 -15.04 31.54 16.67
CA LEU A 499 -16.12 31.84 15.72
C LEU A 499 -16.42 33.34 15.73
N TRP A 500 -16.52 33.97 16.89
CA TRP A 500 -16.89 35.38 17.00
C TRP A 500 -15.76 36.33 16.59
N CYS A 501 -14.50 35.89 16.71
CA CYS A 501 -13.35 36.61 16.14
C CYS A 501 -13.37 36.62 14.60
N SER A 502 -14.07 35.69 13.95
CA SER A 502 -14.17 35.61 12.48
C SER A 502 -15.16 36.60 11.85
N LEU A 503 -15.88 37.38 12.65
CA LEU A 503 -16.91 38.29 12.16
C LEU A 503 -16.36 39.33 11.19
N PRO A 504 -17.11 39.66 10.12
CA PRO A 504 -16.71 40.69 9.17
C PRO A 504 -16.75 42.05 9.88
N ARG A 505 -15.58 42.66 10.04
CA ARG A 505 -15.40 43.94 10.73
C ARG A 505 -14.71 44.94 9.81
N LEU A 506 -15.22 46.17 9.78
CA LEU A 506 -14.58 47.30 9.10
C LEU A 506 -13.59 48.06 10.01
N GLY A 507 -13.07 47.41 11.05
CA GLY A 507 -12.10 47.99 11.98
C GLY A 507 -10.82 48.47 11.29
N TRP A 508 -10.51 47.93 10.11
CA TRP A 508 -9.40 48.37 9.27
C TRP A 508 -9.60 49.73 8.58
N LEU A 509 -10.82 50.29 8.50
CA LEU A 509 -11.04 51.65 7.96
C LEU A 509 -10.28 52.70 8.76
N VAL A 510 -10.02 52.39 10.02
CA VAL A 510 -9.20 53.16 10.96
C VAL A 510 -7.73 53.28 10.48
N ILE A 511 -7.27 52.41 9.58
CA ILE A 511 -5.89 52.30 9.10
C ILE A 511 -5.64 53.19 7.85
N ALA A 512 -6.69 53.67 7.18
CA ALA A 512 -6.55 54.46 5.96
C ALA A 512 -5.94 55.85 6.24
N PRO A 513 -4.76 56.20 5.68
CA PRO A 513 -4.17 57.51 5.88
C PRO A 513 -4.82 58.56 4.96
N ASP A 514 -5.37 59.62 5.55
CA ASP A 514 -5.92 60.79 4.84
C ASP A 514 -4.82 61.68 4.20
N ARG A 515 -3.54 61.50 4.58
CA ARG A 515 -2.41 62.34 4.11
C ARG A 515 -1.34 61.53 3.36
N ILE A 516 -1.73 60.94 2.23
CA ILE A 516 -0.85 60.13 1.38
C ILE A 516 0.36 60.91 0.81
N HIS A 517 0.39 62.25 0.89
CA HIS A 517 1.47 63.05 0.32
C HIS A 517 2.49 63.62 1.33
N ARG A 518 2.23 63.53 2.65
CA ARG A 518 3.21 63.86 3.71
C ARG A 518 2.94 63.01 4.96
N PRO A 519 3.63 61.87 5.15
CA PRO A 519 3.46 61.07 6.36
C PRO A 519 4.14 61.80 7.53
N GLU A 520 3.34 62.35 8.45
CA GLU A 520 3.83 62.71 9.78
C GLU A 520 4.06 61.42 10.58
N ALA A 521 5.09 61.38 11.44
CA ALA A 521 5.50 60.16 12.15
C ALA A 521 4.40 59.54 13.03
N ASN A 522 3.44 60.35 13.50
CA ASN A 522 2.33 59.93 14.34
C ASN A 522 1.23 59.19 13.56
N ASP A 523 0.98 59.57 12.30
CA ASP A 523 0.01 58.90 11.43
C ASP A 523 0.47 57.47 11.10
N LEU A 524 1.78 57.31 10.88
CA LEU A 524 2.39 56.00 10.62
C LEU A 524 2.33 55.08 11.84
N ALA A 525 2.63 55.59 13.04
CA ALA A 525 2.57 54.80 14.28
C ALA A 525 1.14 54.31 14.60
N THR A 526 0.14 55.13 14.28
CA THR A 526 -1.29 54.83 14.47
C THR A 526 -1.81 53.83 13.43
N ALA A 527 -1.37 53.94 12.18
CA ALA A 527 -1.66 52.93 11.16
C ALA A 527 -1.02 51.57 11.49
N CYS A 528 0.22 51.57 11.98
CA CYS A 528 0.92 50.37 12.42
C CYS A 528 0.26 49.69 13.63
N SER A 529 -0.25 50.45 14.60
CA SER A 529 -0.97 49.88 15.75
C SER A 529 -2.32 49.26 15.33
N GLY A 530 -3.05 49.89 14.41
CA GLY A 530 -4.28 49.35 13.84
C GLY A 530 -4.05 48.07 13.03
N LEU A 531 -3.01 48.04 12.17
CA LEU A 531 -2.61 46.83 11.44
C LEU A 531 -2.20 45.69 12.38
N TYR A 532 -1.49 46.01 13.46
CA TYR A 532 -1.07 45.03 14.46
C TYR A 532 -2.27 44.43 15.20
N ALA A 533 -3.25 45.26 15.59
CA ALA A 533 -4.47 44.81 16.22
C ALA A 533 -5.29 43.90 15.29
N GLU A 534 -5.44 44.27 14.03
CA GLU A 534 -6.14 43.48 13.02
C GLU A 534 -5.42 42.14 12.77
N ALA A 535 -4.09 42.14 12.65
CA ALA A 535 -3.32 40.93 12.49
C ALA A 535 -3.51 39.95 13.65
N LEU A 536 -3.59 40.43 14.90
CA LEU A 536 -3.86 39.58 16.07
C LEU A 536 -5.26 38.94 16.01
N LEU A 537 -6.29 39.72 15.67
CA LEU A 537 -7.66 39.22 15.56
C LEU A 537 -7.80 38.21 14.41
N GLN A 538 -7.18 38.49 13.26
CA GLN A 538 -7.18 37.59 12.10
C GLN A 538 -6.36 36.31 12.36
N THR A 539 -5.30 36.38 13.18
CA THR A 539 -4.52 35.19 13.57
C THR A 539 -5.36 34.18 14.34
N LEU A 540 -6.23 34.66 15.24
CA LEU A 540 -7.16 33.78 15.97
C LEU A 540 -8.15 33.09 15.03
N ASN A 541 -8.53 33.74 13.92
CA ASN A 541 -9.45 33.17 12.93
C ASN A 541 -8.82 32.03 12.09
N ILE A 542 -7.49 31.90 12.06
CA ILE A 542 -6.79 30.88 11.25
C ILE A 542 -7.28 29.47 11.61
N TYR A 543 -7.39 29.15 12.89
CA TYR A 543 -7.78 27.82 13.35
C TYR A 543 -9.18 27.43 12.85
N LEU A 544 -10.14 28.35 12.97
CA LEU A 544 -11.52 28.13 12.56
C LEU A 544 -11.61 27.97 11.04
N MET A 545 -11.07 28.93 10.29
CA MET A 545 -11.13 28.92 8.82
C MET A 545 -10.42 27.69 8.24
N THR A 546 -9.30 27.28 8.83
CA THR A 546 -8.60 26.05 8.43
C THR A 546 -9.45 24.82 8.69
N THR A 547 -10.09 24.71 9.87
CA THR A 547 -10.98 23.59 10.21
C THR A 547 -12.17 23.49 9.26
N VAL A 548 -12.81 24.62 8.93
CA VAL A 548 -13.90 24.67 7.95
C VAL A 548 -13.41 24.21 6.58
N VAL A 549 -12.24 24.69 6.14
CA VAL A 549 -11.70 24.34 4.83
C VAL A 549 -11.34 22.87 4.73
N THR A 550 -10.65 22.32 5.73
CA THR A 550 -10.29 20.89 5.75
C THR A 550 -11.54 20.02 5.78
N TYR A 551 -12.51 20.32 6.63
CA TYR A 551 -13.76 19.57 6.71
C TYR A 551 -14.53 19.58 5.37
N GLY A 552 -14.62 20.74 4.71
CA GLY A 552 -15.27 20.85 3.40
C GLY A 552 -14.54 20.10 2.28
N LEU A 553 -13.21 20.01 2.34
CA LEU A 553 -12.40 19.25 1.37
C LEU A 553 -12.60 17.74 1.54
N TRP A 554 -12.56 17.25 2.78
CA TRP A 554 -12.72 15.83 3.09
C TRP A 554 -14.10 15.31 2.70
N ASN A 555 -15.14 16.12 2.90
CA ASN A 555 -16.51 15.75 2.57
C ASN A 555 -16.95 16.15 1.14
N GLY A 556 -16.08 16.82 0.37
CA GLY A 556 -16.35 17.20 -1.02
C GLY A 556 -17.35 18.35 -1.21
N PHE A 557 -17.69 19.11 -0.16
CA PHE A 557 -18.72 20.16 -0.21
C PHE A 557 -18.42 21.30 -1.19
N TYR A 558 -17.15 21.52 -1.56
CA TYR A 558 -16.77 22.48 -2.60
C TYR A 558 -17.25 22.11 -4.01
N PHE A 559 -17.49 20.83 -4.27
CA PHE A 559 -17.80 20.30 -5.61
C PHE A 559 -19.31 20.18 -5.85
N GLY A 560 -20.13 20.78 -4.99
CA GLY A 560 -21.58 20.82 -5.17
C GLY A 560 -22.27 19.51 -4.84
N VAL A 561 -22.07 18.99 -3.62
CA VAL A 561 -22.71 17.75 -3.12
C VAL A 561 -24.24 17.80 -3.18
N LEU A 562 -24.83 18.99 -3.16
CA LEU A 562 -26.26 19.24 -3.31
C LEU A 562 -26.50 20.32 -4.38
N PRO A 563 -26.37 19.98 -5.68
CA PRO A 563 -26.55 20.95 -6.75
C PRO A 563 -28.00 21.41 -6.77
N ASN A 564 -28.22 22.72 -6.94
CA ASN A 564 -29.54 23.36 -7.08
C ASN A 564 -30.43 23.38 -5.83
N THR A 565 -29.86 23.21 -4.63
CA THR A 565 -30.58 23.48 -3.36
C THR A 565 -30.08 24.75 -2.68
N GLU A 566 -30.96 25.46 -1.97
CA GLU A 566 -30.58 26.66 -1.22
C GLU A 566 -29.53 26.38 -0.14
N VAL A 567 -29.63 25.21 0.50
CA VAL A 567 -28.66 24.75 1.51
C VAL A 567 -27.30 24.45 0.87
N GLY A 568 -27.28 23.76 -0.27
CA GLY A 568 -26.04 23.48 -1.00
C GLY A 568 -25.32 24.75 -1.47
N TYR A 569 -26.06 25.73 -1.98
CA TYR A 569 -25.48 27.04 -2.31
C TYR A 569 -24.93 27.77 -1.08
N SER A 570 -25.64 27.69 0.04
CA SER A 570 -25.21 28.31 1.30
C SER A 570 -23.96 27.65 1.88
N ALA A 571 -23.85 26.32 1.80
CA ALA A 571 -22.65 25.59 2.17
C ALA A 571 -21.46 26.00 1.28
N TRP A 572 -21.68 26.11 -0.03
CA TRP A 572 -20.65 26.59 -0.95
C TRP A 572 -20.17 28.00 -0.59
N LEU A 573 -21.06 28.91 -0.19
CA LEU A 573 -20.67 30.23 0.31
C LEU A 573 -19.84 30.16 1.60
N MET A 574 -20.22 29.28 2.54
CA MET A 574 -19.50 29.09 3.80
C MET A 574 -18.07 28.63 3.54
N TYR A 575 -17.92 27.50 2.85
CA TYR A 575 -16.64 26.88 2.54
C TYR A 575 -15.80 27.75 1.60
N GLY A 576 -16.42 28.32 0.56
CA GLY A 576 -15.78 29.24 -0.38
C GLY A 576 -15.28 30.52 0.29
N GLY A 577 -16.05 31.09 1.22
CA GLY A 577 -15.65 32.24 2.02
C GLY A 577 -14.43 31.94 2.90
N ALA A 578 -14.41 30.79 3.57
CA ALA A 578 -13.27 30.36 4.39
C ALA A 578 -12.01 30.11 3.55
N LEU A 579 -12.13 29.48 2.38
CA LEU A 579 -11.02 29.26 1.47
C LEU A 579 -10.47 30.58 0.89
N LEU A 580 -11.36 31.48 0.47
CA LEU A 580 -10.99 32.81 0.01
C LEU A 580 -10.25 33.59 1.10
N TRP A 581 -10.70 33.48 2.35
CA TRP A 581 -10.06 34.12 3.49
C TRP A 581 -8.63 33.61 3.69
N LEU A 582 -8.40 32.28 3.67
CA LEU A 582 -7.05 31.71 3.80
C LEU A 582 -6.13 32.16 2.67
N PHE A 583 -6.64 32.21 1.43
CA PHE A 583 -5.88 32.69 0.29
C PHE A 583 -5.47 34.15 0.45
N VAL A 584 -6.42 35.04 0.76
CA VAL A 584 -6.15 36.47 0.93
C VAL A 584 -5.22 36.72 2.12
N ALA A 585 -5.46 36.08 3.26
CA ALA A 585 -4.61 36.19 4.46
C ALA A 585 -3.17 35.70 4.17
N GLY A 586 -3.02 34.59 3.44
CA GLY A 586 -1.73 34.07 3.02
C GLY A 586 -0.98 35.03 2.10
N VAL A 587 -1.67 35.64 1.13
CA VAL A 587 -1.08 36.67 0.24
C VAL A 587 -0.61 37.88 1.04
N ILE A 588 -1.45 38.41 1.94
CA ILE A 588 -1.09 39.53 2.81
C ILE A 588 0.14 39.17 3.68
N PHE A 589 0.17 37.96 4.26
CA PHE A 589 1.29 37.48 5.06
C PHE A 589 2.59 37.36 4.24
N ILE A 590 2.55 36.80 3.04
CA ILE A 590 3.73 36.67 2.16
C ILE A 590 4.27 38.05 1.76
N VAL A 591 3.38 38.99 1.40
CA VAL A 591 3.79 40.34 0.98
C VAL A 591 4.37 41.12 2.17
N THR A 592 3.71 41.08 3.33
CA THR A 592 4.20 41.76 4.54
C THR A 592 5.53 41.17 5.02
N THR A 593 5.70 39.85 5.01
CA THR A 593 6.98 39.22 5.38
C THR A 593 8.11 39.52 4.39
N ARG A 594 7.83 39.54 3.08
CA ARG A 594 8.81 39.96 2.05
C ARG A 594 9.25 41.40 2.23
N PHE A 595 8.34 42.28 2.64
CA PHE A 595 8.63 43.68 2.92
C PHE A 595 9.42 43.87 4.22
N LEU A 596 9.08 43.13 5.28
CA LEU A 596 9.72 43.24 6.59
C LEU A 596 11.11 42.57 6.64
N ARG A 597 11.37 41.54 5.83
CA ARG A 597 12.65 40.81 5.79
C ARG A 597 13.90 41.69 5.58
N PRO A 598 13.97 42.62 4.61
CA PRO A 598 15.13 43.50 4.44
C PRO A 598 15.30 44.49 5.61
N ILE A 599 14.20 44.98 6.19
CA ILE A 599 14.22 45.94 7.31
C ILE A 599 14.79 45.30 8.59
N PHE A 600 14.52 44.01 8.82
CA PHE A 600 15.09 43.28 9.96
C PHE A 600 16.49 42.71 9.70
N ALA A 601 16.86 42.44 8.44
CA ALA A 601 18.21 41.99 8.09
C ALA A 601 19.27 43.09 8.31
N ASP A 602 18.89 44.37 8.17
CA ASP A 602 19.79 45.53 8.32
C ASP A 602 20.17 45.84 9.79
N LYS A 603 19.55 45.17 10.77
CA LYS A 603 19.87 45.35 12.20
C LYS A 603 21.00 44.47 12.73
N ASN A 604 21.57 43.59 11.92
CA ASN A 604 22.67 42.69 12.32
C ASN A 604 24.05 43.04 11.71
N PHE A 605 24.26 44.26 11.21
CA PHE A 605 25.59 44.70 10.77
C PHE A 605 25.99 46.04 11.39
N LYS A 606 26.46 45.98 12.65
CA LYS A 606 27.46 46.90 13.22
C LYS A 606 28.15 46.21 14.41
N THR A 607 28.82 45.11 14.10
CA THR A 607 29.92 44.57 14.91
C THR A 607 31.17 44.77 14.08
N GLU A 608 31.67 46.00 14.01
CA GLU A 608 32.94 46.31 13.38
C GLU A 608 33.83 47.04 14.40
N ASP A 609 34.93 46.35 14.74
CA ASP A 609 36.23 46.84 15.16
C ASP A 609 36.35 47.70 16.42
N LEU A 610 36.26 47.01 17.57
CA LEU A 610 36.85 47.44 18.84
C LEU A 610 38.20 46.75 19.14
N SER A 611 38.96 46.35 18.12
CA SER A 611 40.26 45.67 18.26
C SER A 611 41.47 46.50 17.79
N LYS A 612 41.27 47.74 17.31
CA LYS A 612 42.36 48.68 16.96
C LYS A 612 42.26 49.99 17.73
N CYS A 613 42.56 49.92 19.02
CA CYS A 613 43.01 51.07 19.80
C CYS A 613 44.16 50.61 20.70
N GLY A 614 45.37 50.69 20.17
CA GLY A 614 46.60 50.50 20.94
C GLY A 614 46.90 51.74 21.78
N SER A 615 47.34 51.49 23.01
CA SER A 615 47.97 52.38 23.99
C SER A 615 48.45 53.73 23.46
N TYR A 616 47.55 54.72 23.34
CA TYR A 616 47.65 56.15 23.69
C TYR A 616 46.36 56.83 23.15
N GLY A 617 45.40 57.05 24.06
CA GLY A 617 44.17 57.86 23.98
C GLY A 617 43.54 58.24 22.62
N CYS A 618 42.30 57.79 22.39
CA CYS A 618 41.39 58.42 21.42
C CYS A 618 40.58 59.54 22.09
N THR A 619 41.04 60.78 21.97
CA THR A 619 40.23 61.98 22.25
C THR A 619 39.53 62.43 20.97
N GLY A 620 38.26 62.06 20.84
CA GLY A 620 37.36 62.60 19.83
C GLY A 620 36.56 63.78 20.39
N THR A 621 37.20 64.94 20.54
CA THR A 621 36.50 66.19 20.87
C THR A 621 36.24 66.98 19.59
N TYR A 622 34.98 67.38 19.46
CA TYR A 622 34.42 68.41 18.57
C TYR A 622 35.43 69.48 18.10
N SER A 623 35.52 69.69 16.79
CA SER A 623 36.07 70.90 16.20
C SER A 623 35.03 71.50 15.26
N ASN A 624 34.59 72.70 15.63
CA ASN A 624 33.67 73.55 14.90
C ASN A 624 34.40 74.89 14.70
N SER A 625 34.77 75.24 13.47
CA SER A 625 35.15 76.60 13.06
C SER A 625 35.19 76.64 11.52
N SER A 626 34.18 77.22 10.87
CA SER A 626 34.05 78.64 10.52
C SER A 626 35.08 79.13 9.49
N VAL A 627 34.64 79.30 8.24
CA VAL A 627 35.10 80.41 7.39
C VAL A 627 33.85 81.04 6.77
N ARG A 628 33.52 82.25 7.25
CA ARG A 628 32.73 83.25 6.52
C ARG A 628 33.69 83.96 5.59
N ASP A 629 33.33 84.11 4.32
CA ASP A 629 33.81 85.23 3.52
C ASP A 629 32.69 86.28 3.40
N HIS A 630 33.08 87.51 3.69
CA HIS A 630 32.28 88.72 3.64
C HIS A 630 32.21 89.30 2.21
N LEU A 631 31.32 90.29 2.06
CA LEU A 631 31.22 91.36 1.04
C LEU A 631 30.10 91.14 0.00
N LEU A 632 29.21 92.08 -0.36
CA LEU A 632 28.98 93.50 -0.05
C LEU A 632 27.57 93.92 -0.58
N ARG A 633 26.98 94.97 0.00
CA ARG A 633 25.78 95.66 -0.49
C ARG A 633 26.18 96.86 -1.38
N GLY A 634 26.01 96.71 -2.70
CA GLY A 634 25.85 97.76 -3.73
C GLY A 634 27.03 98.72 -4.03
N PRO A 635 27.01 99.51 -5.13
CA PRO A 635 25.97 99.67 -6.17
C PRO A 635 26.47 99.62 -7.64
N ARG A 636 25.49 99.52 -8.56
CA ARG A 636 25.45 100.08 -9.94
C ARG A 636 26.44 99.60 -11.03
N THR A 637 25.91 99.69 -12.26
CA THR A 637 26.53 99.58 -13.61
C THR A 637 26.87 98.15 -14.08
N ARG A 638 26.24 97.56 -15.11
CA ARG A 638 25.96 97.89 -16.54
C ARG A 638 26.96 97.16 -17.44
N SER A 639 26.43 96.41 -18.42
CA SER A 639 27.14 95.79 -19.56
C SER A 639 28.03 94.60 -19.18
N SER A 640 28.29 93.56 -19.96
CA SER A 640 28.03 93.17 -21.36
C SER A 640 28.38 91.66 -21.40
N GLN A 641 27.61 90.80 -22.07
CA GLN A 641 27.90 90.27 -23.41
C GLN A 641 28.92 89.11 -23.46
N ARG A 642 28.34 87.91 -23.65
CA ARG A 642 28.68 86.82 -24.60
C ARG A 642 30.11 86.24 -24.70
N SER A 643 30.06 84.92 -24.95
CA SER A 643 30.99 84.06 -25.70
C SER A 643 32.12 83.45 -24.86
N GLY A 644 32.44 82.16 -24.94
CA GLY A 644 32.01 81.06 -25.81
C GLY A 644 32.90 79.83 -25.54
N TYR A 645 32.47 78.68 -26.09
CA TYR A 645 33.24 77.45 -26.40
C TYR A 645 34.21 76.88 -25.34
N GLY A 646 34.13 75.64 -24.86
CA GLY A 646 33.75 74.39 -25.51
C GLY A 646 34.91 73.40 -25.32
N THR A 647 34.78 72.41 -24.43
CA THR A 647 35.59 71.19 -24.40
C THR A 647 34.72 70.00 -23.95
N LEU A 648 34.80 68.92 -24.73
CA LEU A 648 34.09 67.64 -24.59
C LEU A 648 34.56 66.83 -23.36
N PRO A 649 33.74 65.85 -22.90
CA PRO A 649 33.75 65.36 -21.52
C PRO A 649 34.75 64.23 -21.26
N VAL A 650 35.27 64.20 -20.03
CA VAL A 650 35.90 63.02 -19.45
C VAL A 650 34.81 62.01 -19.10
N VAL A 651 34.98 60.79 -19.57
CA VAL A 651 34.14 59.62 -19.29
C VAL A 651 34.14 59.35 -17.77
N ALA A 652 33.05 59.71 -17.10
CA ALA A 652 32.72 59.20 -15.78
C ALA A 652 31.83 57.96 -15.95
N GLY A 653 32.24 56.85 -15.33
CA GLY A 653 31.52 55.57 -15.34
C GLY A 653 30.10 55.66 -14.78
N PRO A 654 29.29 54.60 -14.94
CA PRO A 654 27.87 54.64 -14.62
C PRO A 654 27.68 54.94 -13.14
N SER A 655 27.12 56.12 -12.86
CA SER A 655 26.47 56.39 -11.60
C SER A 655 25.35 55.36 -11.45
N GLN A 656 25.42 54.56 -10.39
CA GLN A 656 24.28 53.77 -9.94
C GLN A 656 23.08 54.71 -9.82
N PRO A 657 21.91 54.38 -10.40
CA PRO A 657 20.71 55.16 -10.14
C PRO A 657 20.42 55.07 -8.65
N LEU A 658 20.22 56.22 -8.02
CA LEU A 658 19.68 56.37 -6.68
C LEU A 658 18.41 55.49 -6.62
N SER A 659 18.47 54.35 -5.93
CA SER A 659 17.30 53.47 -5.80
C SER A 659 16.22 54.26 -5.06
N ASP A 660 15.17 54.62 -5.79
CA ASP A 660 14.07 55.39 -5.24
C ASP A 660 13.40 54.52 -4.16
N SER A 661 13.57 54.91 -2.89
CA SER A 661 13.00 54.23 -1.71
C SER A 661 11.45 54.17 -1.73
N ARG A 662 10.81 54.71 -2.79
CA ARG A 662 9.35 54.81 -3.00
C ARG A 662 8.67 53.56 -3.56
N GLU A 663 9.36 52.70 -4.31
CA GLU A 663 8.73 51.50 -4.93
C GLU A 663 8.21 50.44 -3.93
N PRO A 664 8.88 50.11 -2.81
CA PRO A 664 8.38 49.07 -1.91
C PRO A 664 7.17 49.52 -1.07
N HIS A 665 7.05 50.83 -0.78
CA HIS A 665 5.93 51.37 0.01
C HIS A 665 4.60 51.39 -0.73
N THR A 666 4.62 51.60 -2.05
CA THR A 666 3.41 51.60 -2.89
C THR A 666 2.84 50.20 -3.06
N SER A 667 3.68 49.17 -3.21
CA SER A 667 3.25 47.76 -3.31
C SER A 667 2.56 47.25 -2.03
N LEU A 668 3.13 47.52 -0.85
CA LEU A 668 2.53 47.14 0.43
C LEU A 668 1.17 47.84 0.66
N TYR A 669 1.08 49.12 0.32
CA TYR A 669 -0.16 49.90 0.45
C TYR A 669 -1.27 49.39 -0.47
N VAL A 670 -0.95 49.08 -1.73
CA VAL A 670 -1.91 48.50 -2.69
C VAL A 670 -2.41 47.14 -2.20
N VAL A 671 -1.52 46.30 -1.66
CA VAL A 671 -1.90 44.98 -1.14
C VAL A 671 -2.75 45.08 0.13
N LEU A 672 -2.49 46.03 1.04
CA LEU A 672 -3.32 46.23 2.22
C LEU A 672 -4.68 46.85 1.88
N SER A 673 -4.71 47.84 0.97
CA SER A 673 -5.95 48.51 0.55
C SER A 673 -6.90 47.63 -0.27
N LEU A 674 -6.38 46.64 -1.01
CA LEU A 674 -7.20 45.63 -1.70
C LEU A 674 -7.44 44.38 -0.83
N GLY A 675 -6.46 44.00 -0.01
CA GLY A 675 -6.50 42.80 0.81
C GLY A 675 -7.47 42.88 1.99
N LEU A 676 -7.52 44.01 2.71
CA LEU A 676 -8.41 44.19 3.86
C LEU A 676 -9.91 44.16 3.46
N PRO A 677 -10.36 44.83 2.39
CA PRO A 677 -11.71 44.63 1.85
C PRO A 677 -11.98 43.21 1.38
N ALA A 678 -11.00 42.53 0.78
CA ALA A 678 -11.16 41.14 0.34
C ALA A 678 -11.31 40.17 1.54
N LEU A 679 -10.60 40.39 2.65
CA LEU A 679 -10.81 39.65 3.90
C LEU A 679 -12.22 39.88 4.46
N PHE A 680 -12.69 41.12 4.46
CA PHE A 680 -14.06 41.46 4.89
C PHE A 680 -15.11 40.76 4.03
N LEU A 681 -14.94 40.76 2.70
CA LEU A 681 -15.82 40.05 1.77
C LEU A 681 -15.80 38.53 2.06
N ALA A 682 -14.62 37.95 2.23
CA ALA A 682 -14.45 36.53 2.52
C ALA A 682 -15.15 36.11 3.83
N GLN A 683 -14.96 36.89 4.90
CA GLN A 683 -15.66 36.70 6.18
C GLN A 683 -17.18 36.86 6.05
N THR A 684 -17.63 37.81 5.24
CA THR A 684 -19.06 38.01 4.98
C THR A 684 -19.67 36.81 4.26
N LEU A 685 -19.00 36.29 3.21
CA LEU A 685 -19.44 35.10 2.50
C LEU A 685 -19.49 33.87 3.44
N PHE A 686 -18.46 33.70 4.27
CA PHE A 686 -18.42 32.66 5.29
C PHE A 686 -19.64 32.73 6.23
N TRP A 687 -19.89 33.91 6.83
CA TRP A 687 -20.98 34.09 7.79
C TRP A 687 -22.37 33.97 7.18
N VAL A 688 -22.58 34.50 5.98
CA VAL A 688 -23.86 34.35 5.25
C VAL A 688 -24.14 32.88 4.95
N GLY A 689 -23.13 32.14 4.49
CA GLY A 689 -23.25 30.71 4.27
C GLY A 689 -23.51 29.95 5.56
N PHE A 690 -22.70 30.19 6.59
CA PHE A 690 -22.78 29.53 7.89
C PHE A 690 -24.17 29.68 8.55
N ILE A 691 -24.72 30.90 8.62
CA ILE A 691 -26.04 31.14 9.23
C ILE A 691 -27.13 30.40 8.47
N ARG A 692 -27.07 30.41 7.13
CA ARG A 692 -28.08 29.76 6.29
C ARG A 692 -28.01 28.23 6.36
N VAL A 693 -26.81 27.65 6.43
CA VAL A 693 -26.61 26.21 6.64
C VAL A 693 -27.07 25.81 8.04
N SER A 694 -26.74 26.60 9.06
CA SER A 694 -27.08 26.27 10.45
C SER A 694 -28.57 26.39 10.75
N GLY A 695 -29.28 27.30 10.08
CA GLY A 695 -30.72 27.44 10.21
C GLY A 695 -31.16 27.54 11.69
N ALA A 696 -32.05 26.65 12.11
CA ALA A 696 -32.58 26.61 13.48
C ALA A 696 -31.56 26.18 14.56
N ASN A 697 -30.42 25.60 14.16
CA ASN A 697 -29.36 25.16 15.09
C ASN A 697 -28.46 26.33 15.54
N PHE A 698 -28.59 27.50 14.91
CA PHE A 698 -27.90 28.72 15.31
C PHE A 698 -28.92 29.81 15.71
N CYS A 699 -29.25 29.84 16.99
CA CYS A 699 -30.16 30.82 17.59
C CYS A 699 -29.48 31.51 18.77
N PRO A 700 -28.74 32.61 18.55
CA PRO A 700 -28.06 33.32 19.62
C PRO A 700 -29.08 33.93 20.60
N PRO A 701 -28.89 33.78 21.92
CA PRO A 701 -29.79 34.34 22.92
C PRO A 701 -29.65 35.86 23.00
N SER A 702 -30.76 36.58 23.14
CA SER A 702 -30.76 38.06 23.29
C SER A 702 -29.94 38.78 22.20
N PRO A 703 -30.30 38.65 20.90
CA PRO A 703 -29.51 39.19 19.79
C PRO A 703 -29.28 40.71 19.90
N GLU A 704 -30.22 41.46 20.48
CA GLU A 704 -30.09 42.90 20.75
C GLU A 704 -28.95 43.22 21.72
N THR A 705 -28.87 42.52 22.86
CA THR A 705 -27.84 42.71 23.88
C THR A 705 -26.46 42.40 23.31
N ILE A 706 -26.36 41.27 22.63
CA ILE A 706 -25.13 40.81 21.96
C ILE A 706 -24.63 41.84 20.95
N THR A 707 -25.54 42.35 20.11
CA THR A 707 -25.24 43.37 19.10
C THR A 707 -24.80 44.68 19.76
N GLY A 708 -25.44 45.04 20.88
CA GLY A 708 -25.08 46.21 21.68
C GLY A 708 -23.65 46.12 22.21
N VAL A 709 -23.24 44.98 22.79
CA VAL A 709 -21.87 44.76 23.29
C VAL A 709 -20.85 44.93 22.16
N TRP A 710 -21.12 44.39 20.97
CA TRP A 710 -20.24 44.56 19.81
C TRP A 710 -20.19 45.99 19.27
N ALA A 711 -21.32 46.69 19.25
CA ALA A 711 -21.36 48.09 18.84
C ALA A 711 -20.52 48.93 19.81
N VAL A 712 -20.66 48.72 21.12
CA VAL A 712 -19.88 49.41 22.15
C VAL A 712 -18.39 49.08 22.06
N SER A 713 -18.01 47.81 21.88
CA SER A 713 -16.58 47.44 21.76
C SER A 713 -15.95 48.04 20.50
N SER A 714 -16.72 48.09 19.40
CA SER A 714 -16.29 48.70 18.13
C SER A 714 -16.14 50.21 18.24
N LEU A 715 -17.11 50.89 18.87
CA LEU A 715 -17.02 52.31 19.17
C LEU A 715 -15.84 52.64 20.09
N ALA A 716 -15.63 51.85 21.14
CA ALA A 716 -14.52 52.03 22.08
C ALA A 716 -13.17 51.88 21.38
N ALA A 717 -13.01 50.89 20.49
CA ALA A 717 -11.79 50.71 19.70
C ALA A 717 -11.52 51.92 18.79
N VAL A 718 -12.56 52.45 18.12
CA VAL A 718 -12.43 53.66 17.28
C VAL A 718 -12.10 54.90 18.12
N ALA A 719 -12.77 55.09 19.26
CA ALA A 719 -12.53 56.23 20.15
C ALA A 719 -11.11 56.20 20.74
N LEU A 720 -10.64 55.03 21.19
CA LEU A 720 -9.28 54.86 21.72
C LEU A 720 -8.22 55.21 20.68
N LYS A 721 -8.45 54.93 19.39
CA LYS A 721 -7.53 55.32 18.31
C LYS A 721 -7.37 56.83 18.17
N PHE A 722 -8.41 57.62 18.43
CA PHE A 722 -8.32 59.08 18.37
C PHE A 722 -7.82 59.72 19.68
N ILE A 723 -7.86 58.99 20.79
CA ILE A 723 -7.42 59.45 22.11
C ILE A 723 -5.93 59.12 22.36
N MET A 724 -5.45 57.96 21.88
CA MET A 724 -4.12 57.41 22.16
C MET A 724 -3.08 57.85 21.14
#